data_AF-A0A1F9R6K1-F1
#
_entry.id   AF-A0A1F9R6K1-F1
#
_cell.length_a   1.000
_cell.length_b   1.000
_cell.length_c   1.000
_cell.angle_alpha   90.00
_cell.angle_beta   90.00
_cell.angle_gamma   90.00
#
_symmetry.space_group_name_H-M   'P 1'
#
loop_
_entity.id
_entity.type
_entity.pdbx_description
1 polymer ?
#
loop_
_entity_poly.entity_id
_entity_poly.type
_entity_poly.pdbx_seq_one_letter_code
_entity_poly.pdbx_strand_id
1 'polypeptide(L)'
;MRRAALLAASLLTARGASAAALDAFVDAFTPSGVSVLADRGYLVVQGGRGSRRLAAVHWKALEALAEAAPSCRRLSEPPAEGPDGLGPCRALPFDGAMTPRLHLLACAAAAESEERWSLSASSSALAEPAGLKNLFETPWGVDLARRRRADRLEDPASLVKPFFAELLAGPKPDAEAIKHFLAVTTAHGVSGANAKLAEDAARGAASEELRAMIRRYLHDERSRRGLALARERAAALLADKETRRELSELEALSAVLAAQPGLIASLEAAVSAAPAPAGAPRLRLALHLQEPTRLGQYELGDQAVVSGAYWVDGLAEGASVEVEESTFLETARGFSSLETVKRKLSNGGPYSFARRITVEQSRAFSLLAAVSAASGSAVSERVEIPVAPDYGLAVEKEAEALQLSLSCDPKAAEAAYAALEALVAEAAKVKPQYQDLLERSRKGRAQAAADVESLVKLEEALDASRADASPQQCRYETARTDAAISLARKLPPGCDRVLPELFSQRAAVSRRAADQVWFLKASSEARARRRACDLQAAAERWTQSLSVLETDPAARCGKTAEEARRAEDGLAAVLRSLAWTEVLDKALDQAEAATVPAKRLEAVRPALARLASLEDRECRREALKRARRLAAQAGEDETGPADADLPREATLTAALGEVRRARSRLLETYDVSAQPAAAPASPTPAPEAKPKSAAKKQPPAKKAPR
;
A
#
# COMPACT_ATOMS: atom_id res chain seq x y z
N MET A 1 14.63 51.98 -66.33
CA MET A 1 15.48 50.95 -65.67
C MET A 1 16.05 51.37 -64.30
N ARG A 2 16.38 52.65 -64.03
CA ARG A 2 16.86 53.09 -62.70
C ARG A 2 15.85 52.95 -61.53
N ARG A 3 14.54 53.03 -61.79
CA ARG A 3 13.48 52.82 -60.78
C ARG A 3 13.32 51.36 -60.30
N ALA A 4 13.59 50.38 -61.16
CA ALA A 4 13.53 48.96 -60.79
C ALA A 4 14.71 48.54 -59.90
N ALA A 5 15.91 49.12 -60.13
CA ALA A 5 17.08 48.90 -59.29
C ALA A 5 16.94 49.53 -57.89
N LEU A 6 16.32 50.71 -57.79
CA LEU A 6 16.01 51.37 -56.51
C LEU A 6 14.94 50.61 -55.71
N LEU A 7 13.90 50.06 -56.36
CA LEU A 7 12.90 49.21 -55.71
C LEU A 7 13.50 47.87 -55.24
N ALA A 8 14.37 47.24 -56.03
CA ALA A 8 15.06 46.01 -55.63
C ALA A 8 16.02 46.24 -54.44
N ALA A 9 16.76 47.36 -54.44
CA ALA A 9 17.64 47.74 -53.33
C ALA A 9 16.86 48.09 -52.03
N SER A 10 15.67 48.69 -52.17
CA SER A 10 14.77 48.99 -51.04
C SER A 10 14.12 47.73 -50.45
N LEU A 11 13.76 46.75 -51.30
CA LEU A 11 13.25 45.45 -50.86
C LEU A 11 14.33 44.56 -50.20
N LEU A 12 15.58 44.68 -50.63
CA LEU A 12 16.73 43.99 -50.02
C LEU A 12 17.10 44.59 -48.65
N THR A 13 17.04 45.92 -48.51
CA THR A 13 17.31 46.61 -47.24
C THR A 13 16.16 46.47 -46.24
N ALA A 14 14.90 46.42 -46.69
CA ALA A 14 13.74 46.09 -45.84
C ALA A 14 13.74 44.63 -45.33
N ARG A 15 14.47 43.72 -46.00
CA ARG A 15 14.64 42.35 -45.53
C ARG A 15 15.62 42.24 -44.36
N GLY A 16 16.56 43.19 -44.24
CA GLY A 16 17.66 43.13 -43.26
C GLY A 16 17.30 43.56 -41.84
N ALA A 17 16.30 44.41 -41.63
CA ALA A 17 16.13 45.08 -40.33
C ALA A 17 15.42 44.23 -39.25
N SER A 18 14.43 43.41 -39.62
CA SER A 18 13.84 42.41 -38.70
C SER A 18 14.53 41.05 -38.78
N ALA A 19 15.33 40.81 -39.84
CA ALA A 19 16.28 39.70 -39.87
C ALA A 19 17.35 39.94 -38.80
N ALA A 20 17.85 41.18 -38.63
CA ALA A 20 18.91 41.51 -37.67
C ALA A 20 18.66 41.03 -36.22
N ALA A 21 17.43 41.12 -35.71
CA ALA A 21 17.12 40.63 -34.36
C ALA A 21 17.19 39.09 -34.26
N LEU A 22 16.69 38.38 -35.27
CA LEU A 22 16.81 36.92 -35.35
C LEU A 22 18.25 36.50 -35.65
N ASP A 23 18.96 37.28 -36.47
CA ASP A 23 20.35 37.05 -36.86
C ASP A 23 21.27 37.09 -35.62
N ALA A 24 21.02 37.98 -34.65
CA ALA A 24 21.76 37.97 -33.38
C ALA A 24 21.62 36.64 -32.62
N PHE A 25 20.43 36.01 -32.62
CA PHE A 25 20.23 34.67 -32.06
C PHE A 25 20.87 33.59 -32.92
N VAL A 26 20.85 33.72 -34.25
CA VAL A 26 21.52 32.79 -35.17
C VAL A 26 23.03 32.85 -35.02
N ASP A 27 23.62 34.03 -34.82
CA ASP A 27 25.04 34.23 -34.58
C ASP A 27 25.46 33.61 -33.24
N ALA A 28 24.62 33.73 -32.22
CA ALA A 28 24.88 33.15 -30.90
C ALA A 28 24.68 31.62 -30.85
N PHE A 29 23.56 31.11 -31.35
CA PHE A 29 23.13 29.73 -31.15
C PHE A 29 23.16 28.85 -32.40
N THR A 30 23.54 29.38 -33.56
CA THR A 30 23.41 28.76 -34.89
C THR A 30 21.95 28.57 -35.34
N PRO A 31 21.68 28.35 -36.65
CA PRO A 31 20.32 28.10 -37.13
C PRO A 31 19.63 26.90 -36.47
N SER A 32 20.40 25.85 -36.14
CA SER A 32 19.87 24.68 -35.43
C SER A 32 19.52 24.99 -33.98
N GLY A 33 20.35 25.73 -33.25
CA GLY A 33 20.05 26.11 -31.87
C GLY A 33 18.85 27.05 -31.78
N VAL A 34 18.70 27.98 -32.73
CA VAL A 34 17.48 28.80 -32.85
C VAL A 34 16.24 27.96 -33.11
N SER A 35 16.34 26.91 -33.94
CA SER A 35 15.22 25.96 -34.12
C SER A 35 14.87 25.26 -32.81
N VAL A 36 15.86 24.78 -32.05
CA VAL A 36 15.62 24.15 -30.75
C VAL A 36 14.97 25.15 -29.78
N LEU A 37 15.52 26.36 -29.66
CA LEU A 37 14.94 27.39 -28.79
C LEU A 37 13.50 27.73 -29.18
N ALA A 38 13.17 27.77 -30.47
CA ALA A 38 11.80 27.97 -30.94
C ALA A 38 10.90 26.75 -30.65
N ASP A 39 11.38 25.53 -30.93
CA ASP A 39 10.64 24.28 -30.69
C ASP A 39 10.37 24.05 -29.20
N ARG A 40 11.25 24.55 -28.32
CA ARG A 40 11.12 24.51 -26.86
C ARG A 40 10.43 25.74 -26.27
N GLY A 41 9.91 26.65 -27.09
CA GLY A 41 9.11 27.79 -26.64
C GLY A 41 9.88 28.97 -26.03
N TYR A 42 11.21 29.02 -26.15
CA TYR A 42 12.02 30.19 -25.73
C TYR A 42 11.90 31.35 -26.72
N LEU A 43 11.68 31.04 -27.99
CA LEU A 43 11.56 32.01 -29.07
C LEU A 43 10.24 31.80 -29.81
N VAL A 44 9.59 32.89 -30.17
CA VAL A 44 8.51 32.86 -31.16
C VAL A 44 9.07 33.35 -32.48
N VAL A 45 9.13 32.45 -33.46
CA VAL A 45 9.60 32.75 -34.82
C VAL A 45 8.44 32.58 -35.79
N GLN A 46 8.15 33.61 -36.57
CA GLN A 46 7.08 33.61 -37.57
C GLN A 46 7.62 33.71 -39.00
N GLY A 47 6.85 33.24 -39.98
CA GLY A 47 7.20 33.29 -41.40
C GLY A 47 7.93 32.05 -41.94
N GLY A 48 8.00 31.95 -43.28
CA GLY A 48 8.59 30.81 -43.98
C GLY A 48 10.13 30.81 -44.01
N ARG A 49 10.73 29.72 -44.51
CA ARG A 49 12.19 29.44 -44.50
C ARG A 49 13.11 30.54 -45.07
N GLY A 50 12.58 31.50 -45.84
CA GLY A 50 13.32 32.65 -46.40
C GLY A 50 12.85 34.02 -45.92
N SER A 51 11.99 34.06 -44.90
CA SER A 51 11.40 35.28 -44.31
C SER A 51 11.09 35.09 -42.83
N ARG A 52 11.83 34.22 -42.12
CA ARG A 52 11.68 34.01 -40.68
C ARG A 52 12.02 35.29 -39.93
N ARG A 53 11.24 35.62 -38.91
CA ARG A 53 11.41 36.81 -38.07
C ARG A 53 11.19 36.43 -36.62
N LEU A 54 11.96 37.05 -35.74
CA LEU A 54 11.74 36.95 -34.30
C LEU A 54 10.54 37.83 -33.93
N ALA A 55 9.52 37.24 -33.32
CA ALA A 55 8.30 37.94 -32.88
C ALA A 55 8.27 38.17 -31.36
N ALA A 56 8.81 37.24 -30.59
CA ALA A 56 8.97 37.38 -29.14
C ALA A 56 10.07 36.46 -28.59
N VAL A 57 10.57 36.79 -27.41
CA VAL A 57 11.54 36.02 -26.64
C VAL A 57 11.02 35.84 -25.22
N HIS A 58 11.13 34.64 -24.67
CA HIS A 58 10.83 34.36 -23.27
C HIS A 58 12.10 34.58 -22.44
N TRP A 59 12.37 35.84 -22.08
CA TRP A 59 13.61 36.21 -21.41
C TRP A 59 13.81 35.47 -20.09
N LYS A 60 12.78 35.38 -19.24
CA LYS A 60 12.85 34.69 -17.94
C LYS A 60 13.21 33.21 -18.08
N ALA A 61 12.65 32.51 -19.06
CA ALA A 61 13.00 31.11 -19.30
C ALA A 61 14.45 30.99 -19.78
N LEU A 62 14.89 31.89 -20.66
CA LEU A 62 16.27 31.91 -21.18
C LEU A 62 17.29 32.23 -20.07
N GLU A 63 16.96 33.15 -19.15
CA GLU A 63 17.72 33.44 -17.93
C GLU A 63 17.84 32.23 -17.02
N ALA A 64 16.71 31.57 -16.71
CA ALA A 64 16.72 30.34 -15.91
C ALA A 64 17.58 29.24 -16.55
N LEU A 65 17.54 29.10 -17.88
CA LEU A 65 18.41 28.18 -18.61
C LEU A 65 19.88 28.58 -18.50
N ALA A 66 20.20 29.88 -18.58
CA ALA A 66 21.57 30.35 -18.43
C ALA A 66 22.13 30.14 -17.02
N GLU A 67 21.33 30.36 -15.99
CA GLU A 67 21.68 30.06 -14.60
C GLU A 67 21.91 28.56 -14.37
N ALA A 68 21.05 27.72 -14.99
CA ALA A 68 21.16 26.27 -14.90
C ALA A 68 22.22 25.66 -15.84
N ALA A 69 22.72 26.42 -16.82
CA ALA A 69 23.61 25.91 -17.87
C ALA A 69 24.86 25.16 -17.35
N PRO A 70 25.58 25.63 -16.31
CA PRO A 70 26.71 24.89 -15.75
C PRO A 70 26.31 23.52 -15.17
N SER A 71 25.11 23.45 -14.58
CA SER A 71 24.54 22.22 -14.00
C SER A 71 24.07 21.26 -15.10
N CYS A 72 23.40 21.77 -16.14
CA CYS A 72 22.90 20.95 -17.25
C CYS A 72 24.01 20.34 -18.11
N ARG A 73 25.17 20.99 -18.22
CA ARG A 73 26.34 20.39 -18.89
C ARG A 73 26.87 19.13 -18.20
N ARG A 74 26.63 18.99 -16.90
CA ARG A 74 27.05 17.82 -16.13
C ARG A 74 26.13 16.60 -16.33
N LEU A 75 25.05 16.75 -17.10
CA LEU A 75 24.07 15.69 -17.29
C LEU A 75 24.62 14.49 -18.11
N SER A 76 25.63 14.71 -18.95
CA SER A 76 26.38 13.64 -19.65
C SER A 76 27.69 13.26 -18.97
N GLU A 77 28.12 14.03 -17.98
CA GLU A 77 29.35 13.76 -17.24
C GLU A 77 29.06 12.73 -16.13
N PRO A 78 30.04 11.88 -15.77
CA PRO A 78 29.89 11.05 -14.58
C PRO A 78 29.65 11.94 -13.35
N PRO A 79 28.74 11.56 -12.43
CA PRO A 79 28.38 12.40 -11.30
C PRO A 79 29.63 12.75 -10.47
N ALA A 80 29.84 14.06 -10.26
CA ALA A 80 30.91 14.59 -9.44
C ALA A 80 30.74 14.19 -7.96
N GLU A 81 31.81 14.26 -7.17
CA GLU A 81 31.76 14.01 -5.73
C GLU A 81 30.98 15.13 -5.02
N GLY A 82 29.79 14.82 -4.50
CA GLY A 82 28.96 15.75 -3.71
C GLY A 82 27.46 15.53 -3.88
N PRO A 83 26.61 15.95 -2.92
CA PRO A 83 25.20 15.58 -2.89
C PRO A 83 24.26 16.38 -3.82
N ASP A 84 24.67 17.46 -4.50
CA ASP A 84 23.75 18.14 -5.42
C ASP A 84 24.42 19.04 -6.48
N GLY A 85 24.96 18.43 -7.55
CA GLY A 85 25.45 19.17 -8.72
C GLY A 85 24.39 19.45 -9.79
N LEU A 86 23.21 18.85 -9.67
CA LEU A 86 22.16 18.82 -10.71
C LEU A 86 20.87 19.55 -10.33
N GLY A 87 20.75 20.02 -9.08
CA GLY A 87 19.58 20.75 -8.57
C GLY A 87 19.09 21.88 -9.48
N PRO A 88 19.96 22.84 -9.88
CA PRO A 88 19.56 23.92 -10.79
C PRO A 88 19.03 23.42 -12.15
N CYS A 89 19.64 22.38 -12.74
CA CYS A 89 19.14 21.81 -13.99
C CYS A 89 17.79 21.08 -13.79
N ARG A 90 17.62 20.36 -12.67
CA ARG A 90 16.35 19.69 -12.32
C ARG A 90 15.22 20.66 -11.99
N ALA A 91 15.55 21.86 -11.54
CA ALA A 91 14.58 22.93 -11.25
C ALA A 91 13.99 23.55 -12.53
N LEU A 92 14.58 23.29 -13.70
CA LEU A 92 14.01 23.72 -14.97
C LEU A 92 12.67 22.99 -15.25
N PRO A 93 11.72 23.66 -15.91
CA PRO A 93 10.40 23.10 -16.21
C PRO A 93 10.45 21.88 -17.14
N PHE A 94 9.57 20.91 -16.88
CA PHE A 94 9.47 19.54 -17.43
C PHE A 94 9.19 19.38 -18.95
N ASP A 95 9.11 20.48 -19.68
CA ASP A 95 8.72 20.55 -21.10
C ASP A 95 9.27 21.80 -21.81
N GLY A 96 10.18 22.53 -21.14
CA GLY A 96 11.03 23.56 -21.76
C GLY A 96 12.37 22.97 -22.22
N ALA A 97 13.48 23.42 -21.63
CA ALA A 97 14.80 22.82 -21.88
C ALA A 97 14.92 21.39 -21.35
N MET A 98 14.19 21.06 -20.28
CA MET A 98 14.20 19.73 -19.67
C MET A 98 12.99 18.93 -20.13
N THR A 99 13.16 18.12 -21.16
CA THR A 99 12.12 17.20 -21.60
C THR A 99 11.83 16.14 -20.53
N PRO A 100 10.70 15.42 -20.58
CA PRO A 100 10.44 14.33 -19.63
C PRO A 100 11.57 13.29 -19.58
N ARG A 101 12.20 13.01 -20.73
CA ARG A 101 13.33 12.06 -20.81
C ARG A 101 14.59 12.62 -20.17
N LEU A 102 14.92 13.88 -20.45
CA LEU A 102 16.05 14.55 -19.81
C LEU A 102 15.85 14.70 -18.32
N HIS A 103 14.62 14.93 -17.86
CA HIS A 103 14.33 15.00 -16.43
C HIS A 103 14.48 13.63 -15.75
N LEU A 104 14.01 12.55 -16.39
CA LEU A 104 14.27 11.19 -15.91
C LEU A 104 15.76 10.89 -15.85
N LEU A 105 16.53 11.34 -16.84
CA LEU A 105 17.99 11.21 -16.85
C LEU A 105 18.62 11.99 -15.69
N ALA A 106 18.20 13.24 -15.46
CA ALA A 106 18.69 14.07 -14.37
C ALA A 106 18.35 13.51 -12.99
N CYS A 107 17.16 12.92 -12.83
CA CYS A 107 16.78 12.20 -11.62
C CYS A 107 17.60 10.93 -11.42
N ALA A 108 17.89 10.17 -12.49
CA ALA A 108 18.74 8.99 -12.41
C ALA A 108 20.19 9.37 -12.05
N ALA A 109 20.74 10.43 -12.65
CA ALA A 109 22.08 10.93 -12.35
C ALA A 109 22.18 11.53 -10.93
N ALA A 110 21.14 12.23 -10.47
CA ALA A 110 21.07 12.72 -9.09
C ALA A 110 20.99 11.57 -8.09
N ALA A 111 20.13 10.57 -8.33
CA ALA A 111 20.07 9.37 -7.50
C ALA A 111 21.41 8.61 -7.49
N GLU A 112 22.11 8.54 -8.62
CA GLU A 112 23.46 7.97 -8.68
C GLU A 112 24.44 8.76 -7.78
N SER A 113 24.43 10.09 -7.87
CA SER A 113 25.28 10.98 -7.09
C SER A 113 24.99 10.90 -5.59
N GLU A 114 23.72 10.91 -5.19
CA GLU A 114 23.26 10.81 -3.80
C GLU A 114 23.62 9.46 -3.18
N GLU A 115 23.36 8.34 -3.88
CA GLU A 115 23.69 7.00 -3.37
C GLU A 115 25.22 6.79 -3.34
N ARG A 116 25.96 7.33 -4.32
CA ARG A 116 27.43 7.33 -4.31
C ARG A 116 28.00 8.14 -3.14
N TRP A 117 27.41 9.30 -2.86
CA TRP A 117 27.80 10.17 -1.74
C TRP A 117 27.54 9.47 -0.40
N SER A 118 26.35 8.86 -0.25
CA SER A 118 25.97 8.08 0.93
C SER A 118 26.97 6.95 1.21
N LEU A 119 27.45 6.29 0.15
CA LEU A 119 28.51 5.28 0.24
C LEU A 119 29.91 5.86 0.46
N SER A 120 30.22 7.07 -0.03
CA SER A 120 31.57 7.66 0.06
C SER A 120 32.03 8.02 1.47
N ALA A 121 31.10 8.17 2.43
CA ALA A 121 31.42 8.30 3.85
C ALA A 121 32.21 7.10 4.39
N SER A 122 32.21 5.99 3.66
CA SER A 122 33.03 4.80 3.91
C SER A 122 33.69 4.36 2.60
N SER A 123 34.95 4.73 2.35
CA SER A 123 35.66 4.38 1.11
C SER A 123 35.62 2.88 0.75
N SER A 124 35.47 2.00 1.75
CA SER A 124 35.29 0.56 1.58
C SER A 124 33.87 0.14 1.13
N ALA A 125 32.82 0.94 1.36
CA ALA A 125 31.42 0.64 1.03
C ALA A 125 31.08 0.85 -0.45
N LEU A 126 31.89 1.61 -1.19
CA LEU A 126 31.78 1.78 -2.64
C LEU A 126 32.17 0.52 -3.42
N ALA A 127 33.10 -0.29 -2.89
CA ALA A 127 33.55 -1.52 -3.53
C ALA A 127 32.61 -2.68 -3.15
N GLU A 128 32.04 -3.36 -4.14
CA GLU A 128 31.37 -4.64 -3.90
C GLU A 128 32.39 -5.64 -3.32
N PRO A 129 32.08 -6.32 -2.20
CA PRO A 129 32.94 -7.36 -1.70
C PRO A 129 33.03 -8.47 -2.75
N ALA A 130 34.25 -8.81 -3.17
CA ALA A 130 34.49 -9.71 -4.28
C ALA A 130 33.73 -11.05 -4.11
N GLY A 131 32.91 -11.40 -5.10
CA GLY A 131 32.16 -12.67 -5.14
C GLY A 131 30.87 -12.71 -4.31
N LEU A 132 30.46 -11.60 -3.67
CA LEU A 132 29.17 -11.49 -2.98
C LEU A 132 28.18 -10.68 -3.80
N LYS A 133 26.97 -11.22 -3.96
CA LYS A 133 25.84 -10.46 -4.51
C LYS A 133 25.33 -9.47 -3.47
N ASN A 134 24.68 -8.40 -3.92
CA ASN A 134 23.94 -7.51 -3.04
C ASN A 134 22.86 -8.29 -2.26
N LEU A 135 22.57 -7.92 -1.01
CA LEU A 135 21.53 -8.54 -0.17
C LEU A 135 20.23 -8.72 -0.95
N PHE A 136 19.81 -7.71 -1.70
CA PHE A 136 18.54 -7.71 -2.43
C PHE A 136 18.52 -8.56 -3.71
N GLU A 137 19.63 -9.21 -4.04
CA GLU A 137 19.75 -10.18 -5.12
C GLU A 137 19.84 -11.63 -4.61
N THR A 138 19.96 -11.80 -3.28
CA THR A 138 19.94 -13.12 -2.65
C THR A 138 18.49 -13.62 -2.48
N PRO A 139 18.22 -14.93 -2.54
CA PRO A 139 16.87 -15.45 -2.34
C PRO A 139 16.23 -15.02 -1.00
N TRP A 140 17.01 -15.00 0.08
CA TRP A 140 16.56 -14.61 1.42
C TRP A 140 16.36 -13.09 1.55
N GLY A 141 17.24 -12.27 0.94
CA GLY A 141 17.08 -10.82 0.95
C GLY A 141 15.93 -10.34 0.04
N VAL A 142 15.63 -11.05 -1.05
CA VAL A 142 14.43 -10.83 -1.87
C VAL A 142 13.16 -11.14 -1.07
N ASP A 143 13.14 -12.23 -0.29
CA ASP A 143 12.00 -12.57 0.58
C ASP A 143 11.82 -11.53 1.69
N LEU A 144 12.91 -11.09 2.34
CA LEU A 144 12.91 -10.01 3.32
C LEU A 144 12.34 -8.71 2.72
N ALA A 145 12.82 -8.30 1.54
CA ALA A 145 12.33 -7.12 0.84
C ALA A 145 10.86 -7.23 0.48
N ARG A 146 10.41 -8.40 0.00
CA ARG A 146 9.00 -8.63 -0.34
C ARG A 146 8.09 -8.52 0.89
N ARG A 147 8.46 -9.14 2.01
CA ARG A 147 7.62 -9.18 3.22
C ARG A 147 7.60 -7.85 3.98
N ARG A 148 8.72 -7.14 4.01
CA ARG A 148 8.92 -5.94 4.83
C ARG A 148 9.01 -4.64 4.02
N ARG A 149 8.91 -4.72 2.70
CA ARG A 149 9.15 -3.60 1.76
C ARG A 149 10.50 -2.92 2.00
N ALA A 150 11.52 -3.70 2.36
CA ALA A 150 12.83 -3.20 2.77
C ALA A 150 13.54 -2.39 1.67
N ASP A 151 13.23 -2.68 0.42
CA ASP A 151 13.72 -1.97 -0.77
C ASP A 151 13.12 -0.57 -0.95
N ARG A 152 12.05 -0.23 -0.22
CA ARG A 152 11.32 1.04 -0.33
C ARG A 152 11.50 1.97 0.86
N LEU A 153 12.25 1.56 1.89
CA LEU A 153 12.45 2.36 3.10
C LEU A 153 13.68 3.26 2.94
N GLU A 154 13.50 4.57 3.15
CA GLU A 154 14.59 5.56 3.17
C GLU A 154 15.57 5.32 4.32
N ASP A 155 15.07 4.97 5.52
CA ASP A 155 15.88 4.57 6.67
C ASP A 155 15.62 3.10 7.05
N PRO A 156 16.65 2.23 6.99
CA PRO A 156 16.52 0.82 7.37
C PRO A 156 16.48 0.60 8.89
N ALA A 157 16.46 1.64 9.74
CA ALA A 157 16.39 1.51 11.20
C ALA A 157 15.24 0.60 11.68
N SER A 158 14.09 0.67 11.03
CA SER A 158 12.92 -0.17 11.35
C SER A 158 13.14 -1.66 11.05
N LEU A 159 14.11 -1.99 10.18
CA LEU A 159 14.45 -3.35 9.78
C LEU A 159 15.51 -4.00 10.67
N VAL A 160 16.23 -3.23 11.49
CA VAL A 160 17.34 -3.75 12.32
C VAL A 160 16.88 -4.86 13.26
N LYS A 161 15.77 -4.64 13.98
CA LYS A 161 15.19 -5.61 14.91
C LYS A 161 14.71 -6.90 14.21
N PRO A 162 13.87 -6.83 13.15
CA PRO A 162 13.44 -8.04 12.44
C PRO A 162 14.60 -8.72 11.70
N PHE A 163 15.56 -7.99 11.14
CA PHE A 163 16.74 -8.59 10.51
C PHE A 163 17.54 -9.43 11.50
N PHE A 164 17.80 -8.90 12.70
CA PHE A 164 18.45 -9.65 13.76
C PHE A 164 17.62 -10.87 14.20
N ALA A 165 16.34 -10.66 14.51
CA ALA A 165 15.49 -11.69 15.09
C ALA A 165 15.05 -12.79 14.10
N GLU A 166 14.97 -12.49 12.81
CA GLU A 166 14.49 -13.46 11.79
C GLU A 166 15.67 -14.14 11.07
N LEU A 167 16.77 -13.42 10.81
CA LEU A 167 17.84 -13.92 9.95
C LEU A 167 19.15 -14.21 10.70
N LEU A 168 19.51 -13.43 11.72
CA LEU A 168 20.82 -13.57 12.37
C LEU A 168 20.83 -14.40 13.65
N ALA A 169 19.80 -14.30 14.49
CA ALA A 169 19.81 -14.85 15.86
C ALA A 169 18.48 -15.47 16.31
N GLY A 170 17.51 -15.61 15.40
CA GLY A 170 16.18 -16.16 15.68
C GLY A 170 16.15 -17.65 16.02
N PRO A 171 14.96 -18.22 16.26
CA PRO A 171 14.78 -19.66 16.48
C PRO A 171 15.15 -20.51 15.25
N LYS A 172 15.20 -19.89 14.06
CA LYS A 172 15.65 -20.48 12.79
C LYS A 172 16.50 -19.46 12.03
N PRO A 173 17.76 -19.20 12.46
CA PRO A 173 18.61 -18.25 11.77
C PRO A 173 19.00 -18.79 10.39
N ASP A 174 19.26 -17.88 9.46
CA ASP A 174 19.67 -18.22 8.09
C ASP A 174 21.21 -18.18 8.00
N ALA A 175 21.82 -19.34 7.76
CA ALA A 175 23.28 -19.48 7.72
C ALA A 175 23.92 -18.67 6.57
N GLU A 176 23.23 -18.53 5.44
CA GLU A 176 23.71 -17.73 4.31
C GLU A 176 23.60 -16.24 4.61
N ALA A 177 22.53 -15.80 5.30
CA ALA A 177 22.38 -14.42 5.75
C ALA A 177 23.45 -14.03 6.78
N ILE A 178 23.74 -14.91 7.75
CA ILE A 178 24.83 -14.71 8.73
C ILE A 178 26.17 -14.59 8.01
N LYS A 179 26.48 -15.53 7.11
CA LYS A 179 27.74 -15.53 6.34
C LYS A 179 27.89 -14.25 5.51
N HIS A 180 26.81 -13.80 4.86
CA HIS A 180 26.82 -12.58 4.08
C HIS A 180 27.04 -11.34 4.94
N PHE A 181 26.26 -11.16 6.02
CA PHE A 181 26.41 -10.05 6.96
C PHE A 181 27.84 -9.97 7.52
N LEU A 182 28.41 -11.10 7.96
CA LEU A 182 29.77 -11.14 8.49
C LEU A 182 30.83 -10.86 7.43
N ALA A 183 30.67 -11.38 6.21
CA ALA A 183 31.62 -11.15 5.13
C ALA A 183 31.62 -9.69 4.69
N VAL A 184 30.45 -9.06 4.56
CA VAL A 184 30.31 -7.64 4.19
C VAL A 184 30.87 -6.74 5.30
N THR A 185 30.48 -6.95 6.56
CA THR A 185 31.00 -6.15 7.68
C THR A 185 32.52 -6.27 7.83
N THR A 186 33.08 -7.47 7.64
CA THR A 186 34.53 -7.70 7.64
C THR A 186 35.22 -6.99 6.47
N ALA A 187 34.64 -7.05 5.27
CA ALA A 187 35.17 -6.34 4.09
C ALA A 187 35.18 -4.82 4.28
N HIS A 188 34.31 -4.27 5.14
CA HIS A 188 34.29 -2.85 5.50
C HIS A 188 35.16 -2.49 6.70
N GLY A 189 35.98 -3.41 7.20
CA GLY A 189 36.94 -3.15 8.29
C GLY A 189 36.29 -3.09 9.67
N VAL A 190 35.06 -3.59 9.83
CA VAL A 190 34.41 -3.71 11.15
C VAL A 190 34.96 -4.96 11.84
N SER A 191 35.90 -4.77 12.77
CA SER A 191 36.46 -5.86 13.58
C SER A 191 35.48 -6.30 14.67
N GLY A 192 35.52 -7.58 15.04
CA GLY A 192 34.72 -8.11 16.16
C GLY A 192 33.25 -8.42 15.85
N ALA A 193 32.75 -8.19 14.63
CA ALA A 193 31.35 -8.44 14.26
C ALA A 193 30.89 -9.89 14.54
N ASN A 194 31.77 -10.88 14.29
CA ASN A 194 31.47 -12.30 14.58
C ASN A 194 31.32 -12.57 16.09
N ALA A 195 32.28 -12.09 16.89
CA ALA A 195 32.24 -12.25 18.34
C ALA A 195 31.01 -11.54 18.94
N LYS A 196 30.69 -10.34 18.44
CA LYS A 196 29.54 -9.57 18.88
C LYS A 196 28.21 -10.23 18.53
N LEU A 197 28.08 -10.74 17.31
CA LEU A 197 26.88 -11.47 16.89
C LEU A 197 26.66 -12.71 17.74
N ALA A 198 27.72 -13.48 18.03
CA ALA A 198 27.63 -14.66 18.90
C ALA A 198 27.21 -14.31 20.33
N GLU A 199 27.79 -13.24 20.90
CA GLU A 199 27.45 -12.73 22.24
C GLU A 199 25.96 -12.34 22.34
N ASP A 200 25.48 -11.54 21.38
CA ASP A 200 24.11 -11.01 21.39
C ASP A 200 23.06 -12.06 20.99
N ALA A 201 23.42 -13.02 20.14
CA ALA A 201 22.58 -14.16 19.82
C ALA A 201 22.36 -15.04 21.06
N ALA A 202 23.39 -15.26 21.88
CA ALA A 202 23.26 -16.00 23.15
C ALA A 202 22.34 -15.28 24.16
N ARG A 203 22.27 -13.94 24.09
CA ARG A 203 21.37 -13.11 24.91
C ARG A 203 19.96 -12.97 24.34
N GLY A 204 19.73 -13.39 23.10
CA GLY A 204 18.46 -13.22 22.39
C GLY A 204 18.10 -11.77 22.04
N ALA A 205 19.04 -10.83 22.16
CA ALA A 205 18.80 -9.41 21.90
C ALA A 205 20.06 -8.69 21.40
N ALA A 206 19.93 -7.95 20.30
CA ALA A 206 21.02 -7.13 19.76
C ALA A 206 21.33 -5.93 20.66
N SER A 207 22.60 -5.80 21.05
CA SER A 207 23.18 -4.62 21.68
C SER A 207 23.16 -3.41 20.74
N GLU A 208 23.30 -2.20 21.28
CA GLU A 208 23.35 -0.97 20.46
C GLU A 208 24.51 -0.98 19.46
N GLU A 209 25.63 -1.60 19.81
CA GLU A 209 26.77 -1.79 18.92
C GLU A 209 26.42 -2.67 17.72
N LEU A 210 25.82 -3.85 17.94
CA LEU A 210 25.38 -4.73 16.85
C LEU A 210 24.24 -4.11 16.02
N ARG A 211 23.32 -3.37 16.66
CA ARG A 211 22.25 -2.63 15.97
C ARG A 211 22.83 -1.57 15.03
N ALA A 212 23.86 -0.84 15.45
CA ALA A 212 24.55 0.13 14.60
C ALA A 212 25.23 -0.55 13.41
N MET A 213 25.88 -1.71 13.63
CA MET A 213 26.48 -2.51 12.54
C MET A 213 25.42 -3.00 11.54
N ILE A 214 24.30 -3.56 12.02
CA ILE A 214 23.19 -4.01 11.17
C ILE A 214 22.58 -2.84 10.40
N ARG A 215 22.35 -1.70 11.06
CA ARG A 215 21.81 -0.51 10.40
C ARG A 215 22.70 -0.03 9.27
N ARG A 216 24.01 0.06 9.54
CA ARG A 216 25.01 0.44 8.52
C ARG A 216 25.04 -0.55 7.37
N TYR A 217 25.09 -1.84 7.66
CA TYR A 217 25.03 -2.90 6.65
C TYR A 217 23.79 -2.79 5.76
N LEU A 218 22.59 -2.67 6.35
CA LEU A 218 21.35 -2.55 5.58
C LEU A 218 21.29 -1.25 4.75
N HIS A 219 21.84 -0.16 5.28
CA HIS A 219 21.94 1.11 4.56
C HIS A 219 22.90 0.99 3.37
N ASP A 220 24.10 0.46 3.59
CA ASP A 220 25.12 0.28 2.55
C ASP A 220 24.64 -0.66 1.43
N GLU A 221 23.96 -1.76 1.77
CA GLU A 221 23.38 -2.68 0.78
C GLU A 221 22.24 -2.04 0.00
N ARG A 222 21.39 -1.22 0.64
CA ARG A 222 20.33 -0.46 -0.05
C ARG A 222 20.92 0.58 -0.98
N SER A 223 21.91 1.35 -0.52
CA SER A 223 22.54 2.38 -1.33
C SER A 223 23.29 1.80 -2.52
N ARG A 224 23.94 0.64 -2.38
CA ARG A 224 24.53 -0.08 -3.53
C ARG A 224 23.49 -0.50 -4.56
N ARG A 225 22.35 -1.05 -4.13
CA ARG A 225 21.27 -1.39 -5.04
C ARG A 225 20.70 -0.14 -5.72
N GLY A 226 20.49 0.93 -4.96
CA GLY A 226 20.04 2.23 -5.48
C GLY A 226 20.98 2.75 -6.55
N LEU A 227 22.29 2.72 -6.28
CA LEU A 227 23.35 3.10 -7.22
C LEU A 227 23.33 2.24 -8.49
N ALA A 228 23.22 0.92 -8.37
CA ALA A 228 23.16 0.01 -9.51
C ALA A 228 21.93 0.28 -10.39
N LEU A 229 20.75 0.44 -9.77
CA LEU A 229 19.50 0.74 -10.47
C LEU A 229 19.53 2.13 -11.12
N ALA A 230 20.12 3.13 -10.45
CA ALA A 230 20.29 4.48 -10.99
C ALA A 230 21.18 4.46 -12.24
N ARG A 231 22.30 3.73 -12.19
CA ARG A 231 23.20 3.51 -13.33
C ARG A 231 22.53 2.79 -14.48
N GLU A 232 21.79 1.72 -14.19
CA GLU A 232 21.05 0.97 -15.22
C GLU A 232 20.03 1.87 -15.91
N ARG A 233 19.26 2.65 -15.15
CA ARG A 233 18.28 3.61 -15.69
C ARG A 233 18.96 4.70 -16.52
N ALA A 234 20.04 5.29 -16.01
CA ALA A 234 20.79 6.32 -16.74
C ALA A 234 21.37 5.75 -18.04
N ALA A 235 21.97 4.55 -18.00
CA ALA A 235 22.49 3.87 -19.18
C ALA A 235 21.40 3.52 -20.20
N ALA A 236 20.22 3.06 -19.75
CA ALA A 236 19.09 2.77 -20.62
C ALA A 236 18.55 4.05 -21.31
N LEU A 237 18.47 5.16 -20.57
CA LEU A 237 18.09 6.46 -21.12
C LEU A 237 19.14 7.00 -22.10
N LEU A 238 20.42 6.85 -21.80
CA LEU A 238 21.51 7.24 -22.71
C LEU A 238 21.65 6.31 -23.93
N ALA A 239 21.14 5.08 -23.88
CA ALA A 239 21.07 4.22 -25.05
C ALA A 239 20.00 4.70 -26.06
N ASP A 240 18.93 5.32 -25.56
CA ASP A 240 17.84 5.86 -26.38
C ASP A 240 18.33 6.98 -27.31
N LYS A 241 17.93 6.90 -28.58
CA LYS A 241 18.40 7.83 -29.62
C LYS A 241 17.81 9.22 -29.45
N GLU A 242 16.55 9.31 -29.02
CA GLU A 242 15.88 10.59 -28.85
C GLU A 242 16.43 11.32 -27.63
N THR A 243 16.59 10.64 -26.49
CA THR A 243 17.21 11.19 -25.28
C THR A 243 18.62 11.74 -25.56
N ARG A 244 19.47 11.01 -26.31
CA ARG A 244 20.80 11.51 -26.70
C ARG A 244 20.75 12.75 -27.58
N ARG A 245 19.79 12.80 -28.51
CA ARG A 245 19.59 13.98 -29.34
C ARG A 245 19.19 15.18 -28.48
N GLU A 246 18.20 15.01 -27.60
CA GLU A 246 17.73 16.08 -26.71
C GLU A 246 18.84 16.54 -25.74
N LEU A 247 19.65 15.61 -25.25
CA LEU A 247 20.80 15.90 -24.39
C LEU A 247 21.85 16.73 -25.12
N SER A 248 22.20 16.33 -26.35
CA SER A 248 23.15 17.08 -27.19
C SER A 248 22.62 18.47 -27.55
N GLU A 249 21.32 18.61 -27.79
CA GLU A 249 20.66 19.91 -28.01
C GLU A 249 20.78 20.80 -26.76
N LEU A 250 20.47 20.26 -25.57
CA LEU A 250 20.59 20.99 -24.30
C LEU A 250 22.03 21.39 -23.98
N GLU A 251 22.99 20.50 -24.21
CA GLU A 251 24.42 20.76 -24.01
C GLU A 251 24.95 21.85 -24.93
N ALA A 252 24.55 21.84 -26.21
CA ALA A 252 24.96 22.86 -27.16
C ALA A 252 24.45 24.24 -26.75
N LEU A 253 23.18 24.34 -26.34
CA LEU A 253 22.61 25.59 -25.83
C LEU A 253 23.29 26.04 -24.53
N SER A 254 23.48 25.10 -23.59
CA SER A 254 24.10 25.37 -22.29
C SER A 254 25.58 25.77 -22.44
N ALA A 255 26.31 25.21 -23.40
CA ALA A 255 27.71 25.55 -23.67
C ALA A 255 27.85 27.00 -24.14
N VAL A 256 26.96 27.47 -25.03
CA VAL A 256 26.94 28.87 -25.48
C VAL A 256 26.65 29.81 -24.31
N LEU A 257 25.62 29.53 -23.53
CA LEU A 257 25.22 30.36 -22.38
C LEU A 257 26.30 30.40 -21.29
N ALA A 258 26.91 29.26 -20.97
CA ALA A 258 27.97 29.18 -19.97
C ALA A 258 29.26 29.88 -20.41
N ALA A 259 29.57 29.91 -21.72
CA ALA A 259 30.75 30.58 -22.25
C ALA A 259 30.62 32.11 -22.25
N GLN A 260 29.39 32.65 -22.20
CA GLN A 260 29.13 34.09 -22.32
C GLN A 260 28.08 34.55 -21.29
N PRO A 261 28.46 34.81 -20.02
CA PRO A 261 27.54 35.24 -18.97
C PRO A 261 26.77 36.54 -19.25
N GLY A 262 27.23 37.38 -20.20
CA GLY A 262 26.55 38.60 -20.64
C GLY A 262 25.73 38.46 -21.93
N LEU A 263 25.59 37.25 -22.48
CA LEU A 263 24.93 37.03 -23.76
C LEU A 263 23.46 37.44 -23.75
N ILE A 264 22.72 37.15 -22.68
CA ILE A 264 21.30 37.52 -22.58
C ILE A 264 21.13 39.04 -22.69
N ALA A 265 21.88 39.81 -21.91
CA ALA A 265 21.84 41.27 -21.97
C ALA A 265 22.24 41.81 -23.37
N SER A 266 23.20 41.17 -24.03
CA SER A 266 23.58 41.51 -25.41
C SER A 266 22.46 41.21 -26.42
N LEU A 267 21.75 40.09 -26.26
CA LEU A 267 20.62 39.72 -27.11
C LEU A 267 19.43 40.66 -26.88
N GLU A 268 19.12 41.00 -25.63
CA GLU A 268 18.08 41.99 -25.29
C GLU A 268 18.36 43.36 -25.92
N ALA A 269 19.62 43.81 -25.84
CA ALA A 269 20.04 45.05 -26.50
C ALA A 269 19.92 44.98 -28.02
N ALA A 270 20.30 43.85 -28.63
CA ALA A 270 20.18 43.64 -30.08
C ALA A 270 18.72 43.62 -30.55
N VAL A 271 17.82 42.96 -29.81
CA VAL A 271 16.37 42.96 -30.08
C VAL A 271 15.79 44.37 -29.96
N SER A 272 16.20 45.12 -28.93
CA SER A 272 15.71 46.48 -28.66
C SER A 272 16.22 47.51 -29.68
N ALA A 273 17.44 47.32 -30.21
CA ALA A 273 18.07 48.24 -31.16
C ALA A 273 17.68 47.97 -32.63
N ALA A 274 16.98 46.88 -32.93
CA ALA A 274 16.63 46.49 -34.29
C ALA A 274 15.70 47.53 -34.96
N PRO A 275 16.14 48.23 -36.02
CA PRO A 275 15.32 49.25 -36.67
C PRO A 275 14.13 48.62 -37.40
N ALA A 276 13.01 49.34 -37.47
CA ALA A 276 11.90 48.94 -38.33
C ALA A 276 12.32 49.05 -39.82
N PRO A 277 12.07 48.03 -40.67
CA PRO A 277 12.47 48.06 -42.06
C PRO A 277 11.77 49.18 -42.83
N ALA A 278 12.54 49.97 -43.57
CA ALA A 278 12.03 51.08 -44.36
C ALA A 278 11.14 50.58 -45.52
N GLY A 279 9.94 51.16 -45.67
CA GLY A 279 8.99 50.79 -46.73
C GLY A 279 8.22 49.49 -46.52
N ALA A 280 8.32 48.90 -45.32
CA ALA A 280 7.57 47.72 -44.94
C ALA A 280 6.22 48.06 -44.29
N PRO A 281 5.23 47.14 -44.32
CA PRO A 281 3.97 47.36 -43.62
C PRO A 281 4.22 47.53 -42.13
N ARG A 282 3.65 48.60 -41.55
CA ARG A 282 3.67 48.84 -40.11
C ARG A 282 2.45 48.18 -39.49
N LEU A 283 2.71 47.36 -38.48
CA LEU A 283 1.67 46.72 -37.68
C LEU A 283 1.53 47.45 -36.35
N ARG A 284 0.30 47.54 -35.85
CA ARG A 284 -0.03 47.96 -34.49
C ARG A 284 -1.01 46.94 -33.94
N LEU A 285 -0.76 46.42 -32.75
CA LEU A 285 -1.60 45.45 -32.08
C LEU A 285 -2.13 46.08 -30.79
N ALA A 286 -3.38 45.79 -30.46
CA ALA A 286 -3.99 46.06 -29.17
C ALA A 286 -4.71 44.80 -28.69
N LEU A 287 -4.43 44.34 -27.47
CA LEU A 287 -5.13 43.23 -26.83
C LEU A 287 -6.11 43.72 -25.76
N HIS A 288 -7.25 43.03 -25.69
CA HIS A 288 -8.27 43.25 -24.68
C HIS A 288 -8.73 41.90 -24.11
N LEU A 289 -8.53 41.73 -22.81
CA LEU A 289 -9.12 40.63 -22.04
C LEU A 289 -10.55 41.01 -21.68
N GLN A 290 -11.52 40.21 -22.11
CA GLN A 290 -12.91 40.39 -21.72
C GLN A 290 -13.04 40.26 -20.19
N GLU A 291 -13.89 41.06 -19.57
CA GLU A 291 -14.15 40.91 -18.13
C GLU A 291 -14.81 39.54 -17.85
N PRO A 292 -14.39 38.85 -16.77
CA PRO A 292 -15.04 37.61 -16.35
C PRO A 292 -16.50 37.87 -15.94
N THR A 293 -17.25 36.79 -15.68
CA THR A 293 -18.65 36.83 -15.21
C THR A 293 -18.86 37.72 -13.97
N ARG A 294 -20.11 37.91 -13.51
CA ARG A 294 -20.52 38.79 -12.39
C ARG A 294 -19.68 38.77 -11.10
N LEU A 295 -18.89 37.72 -10.85
CA LEU A 295 -17.99 37.60 -9.70
C LEU A 295 -16.61 38.27 -9.91
N GLY A 296 -16.34 38.81 -11.09
CA GLY A 296 -15.20 39.69 -11.35
C GLY A 296 -13.83 39.02 -11.45
N GLN A 297 -13.74 37.68 -11.42
CA GLN A 297 -12.46 36.96 -11.50
C GLN A 297 -12.56 35.66 -12.31
N TYR A 298 -11.49 35.35 -13.06
CA TYR A 298 -11.32 34.05 -13.70
C TYR A 298 -10.86 33.02 -12.69
N GLU A 299 -11.41 31.82 -12.79
CA GLU A 299 -11.05 30.68 -11.94
C GLU A 299 -10.79 29.44 -12.80
N LEU A 300 -10.21 28.41 -12.18
CA LEU A 300 -9.97 27.13 -12.83
C LEU A 300 -11.26 26.59 -13.47
N GLY A 301 -11.17 26.21 -14.75
CA GLY A 301 -12.29 25.73 -15.57
C GLY A 301 -13.07 26.80 -16.32
N ASP A 302 -12.86 28.09 -16.04
CA ASP A 302 -13.49 29.18 -16.80
C ASP A 302 -12.94 29.29 -18.22
N GLN A 303 -13.68 29.98 -19.10
CA GLN A 303 -13.19 30.39 -20.42
C GLN A 303 -12.80 31.87 -20.43
N ALA A 304 -11.51 32.15 -20.56
CA ALA A 304 -10.99 33.48 -20.83
C ALA A 304 -11.12 33.80 -22.31
N VAL A 305 -11.66 34.99 -22.63
CA VAL A 305 -11.78 35.48 -24.00
C VAL A 305 -10.82 36.64 -24.19
N VAL A 306 -9.78 36.41 -25.01
CA VAL A 306 -8.85 37.46 -25.42
C VAL A 306 -9.21 37.90 -26.83
N SER A 307 -9.54 39.18 -26.97
CA SER A 307 -9.78 39.82 -28.25
C SER A 307 -8.59 40.71 -28.63
N GLY A 308 -8.25 40.75 -29.90
CA GLY A 308 -7.17 41.59 -30.41
C GLY A 308 -7.61 42.34 -31.65
N ALA A 309 -7.08 43.55 -31.82
CA ALA A 309 -7.27 44.35 -33.02
C ALA A 309 -5.90 44.80 -33.54
N TYR A 310 -5.71 44.77 -34.86
CA TYR A 310 -4.50 45.28 -35.48
C TYR A 310 -4.73 46.03 -36.78
N TRP A 311 -3.76 46.88 -37.14
CA TRP A 311 -3.77 47.71 -38.35
C TRP A 311 -2.58 47.36 -39.24
N VAL A 312 -2.76 47.50 -40.56
CA VAL A 312 -1.72 47.31 -41.57
C VAL A 312 -1.56 48.64 -42.32
N ASP A 313 -0.46 49.36 -42.06
CA ASP A 313 -0.18 50.64 -42.71
C ASP A 313 1.01 50.55 -43.67
N GLY A 314 1.07 51.43 -44.68
CA GLY A 314 2.25 51.58 -45.55
C GLY A 314 2.25 50.71 -46.81
N LEU A 315 1.12 50.08 -47.13
CA LEU A 315 0.92 49.41 -48.42
C LEU A 315 0.46 50.40 -49.50
N ALA A 316 0.86 50.16 -50.75
CA ALA A 316 0.35 50.92 -51.89
C ALA A 316 -1.16 50.68 -52.10
N GLU A 317 -1.84 51.63 -52.73
CA GLU A 317 -3.27 51.51 -53.04
C GLU A 317 -3.56 50.24 -53.87
N GLY A 318 -4.58 49.47 -53.47
CA GLY A 318 -4.94 48.19 -54.09
C GLY A 318 -3.98 47.01 -53.78
N ALA A 319 -2.88 47.24 -53.08
CA ALA A 319 -1.98 46.16 -52.66
C ALA A 319 -2.51 45.42 -51.42
N SER A 320 -2.12 44.16 -51.29
CA SER A 320 -2.41 43.33 -50.12
C SER A 320 -1.16 42.55 -49.69
N VAL A 321 -1.09 42.23 -48.41
CA VAL A 321 0.00 41.47 -47.80
C VAL A 321 -0.54 40.26 -47.06
N GLU A 322 0.23 39.17 -47.05
CA GLU A 322 -0.05 38.04 -46.17
C GLU A 322 0.42 38.36 -44.76
N VAL A 323 -0.51 38.27 -43.81
CA VAL A 323 -0.33 38.46 -42.38
C VAL A 323 -0.49 37.11 -41.68
N GLU A 324 0.46 36.79 -40.80
CA GLU A 324 0.43 35.62 -39.94
C GLU A 324 0.08 36.08 -38.51
N GLU A 325 -1.10 35.68 -38.05
CA GLU A 325 -1.60 35.86 -36.68
C GLU A 325 -1.27 34.60 -35.90
N SER A 326 -0.46 34.69 -34.85
CA SER A 326 -0.17 33.57 -33.96
C SER A 326 -0.48 33.94 -32.52
N THR A 327 -1.06 33.01 -31.78
CA THR A 327 -1.33 33.16 -30.35
C THR A 327 -0.67 32.04 -29.57
N PHE A 328 -0.02 32.40 -28.48
CA PHE A 328 0.76 31.52 -27.63
C PHE A 328 0.33 31.66 -26.18
N LEU A 329 0.28 30.55 -25.46
CA LEU A 329 0.14 30.53 -24.02
C LEU A 329 1.54 30.56 -23.41
N GLU A 330 1.84 31.62 -22.65
CA GLU A 330 3.04 31.73 -21.84
C GLU A 330 2.85 30.92 -20.57
N THR A 331 3.69 29.92 -20.40
CA THR A 331 3.77 29.13 -19.16
C THR A 331 5.14 29.33 -18.54
N ALA A 332 5.35 28.80 -17.33
CA ALA A 332 6.69 28.70 -16.75
C ALA A 332 7.68 27.95 -17.68
N ARG A 333 7.16 27.20 -18.65
CA ARG A 333 7.87 26.26 -19.52
C ARG A 333 8.28 26.89 -20.86
N GLY A 334 7.86 28.13 -21.11
CA GLY A 334 8.00 28.83 -22.39
C GLY A 334 6.66 29.12 -23.05
N PHE A 335 6.70 29.53 -24.31
CA PHE A 335 5.53 29.75 -25.15
C PHE A 335 5.05 28.45 -25.80
N SER A 336 3.79 28.11 -25.58
CA SER A 336 3.11 27.01 -26.27
C SER A 336 2.16 27.56 -27.32
N SER A 337 2.28 27.09 -28.56
CA SER A 337 1.44 27.56 -29.68
C SER A 337 0.00 27.10 -29.50
N LEU A 338 -0.94 28.04 -29.55
CA LEU A 338 -2.38 27.76 -29.51
C LEU A 338 -2.99 27.72 -30.90
N GLU A 339 -2.75 28.77 -31.69
CA GLU A 339 -3.35 28.92 -33.01
C GLU A 339 -2.49 29.83 -33.89
N THR A 340 -2.33 29.46 -35.16
CA THR A 340 -1.71 30.30 -36.19
C THR A 340 -2.63 30.38 -37.40
N VAL A 341 -2.97 31.59 -37.81
CA VAL A 341 -3.86 31.89 -38.93
C VAL A 341 -3.16 32.81 -39.92
N LYS A 342 -3.18 32.46 -41.21
CA LYS A 342 -2.65 33.31 -42.29
C LYS A 342 -3.79 33.96 -43.06
N ARG A 343 -3.71 35.28 -43.26
CA ARG A 343 -4.74 36.07 -43.94
C ARG A 343 -4.12 37.06 -44.91
N LYS A 344 -4.79 37.30 -46.04
CA LYS A 344 -4.38 38.31 -47.00
C LYS A 344 -5.17 39.59 -46.77
N LEU A 345 -4.49 40.68 -46.40
CA LEU A 345 -5.13 41.91 -45.93
C LEU A 345 -4.63 43.13 -46.72
N SER A 346 -5.50 44.14 -46.86
CA SER A 346 -5.18 45.42 -47.50
C SER A 346 -4.72 46.46 -46.48
N ASN A 347 -4.26 47.61 -46.98
CA ASN A 347 -3.96 48.78 -46.14
C ASN A 347 -5.19 49.18 -45.30
N GLY A 348 -5.02 49.48 -44.01
CA GLY A 348 -6.07 49.92 -43.08
C GLY A 348 -6.27 49.01 -41.87
N GLY A 349 -7.46 49.11 -41.26
CA GLY A 349 -7.87 48.37 -40.06
C GLY A 349 -9.03 49.07 -39.34
N PRO A 350 -9.48 48.57 -38.17
CA PRO A 350 -8.93 47.42 -37.46
C PRO A 350 -9.35 46.06 -38.05
N TYR A 351 -8.41 45.13 -38.13
CA TYR A 351 -8.69 43.71 -38.28
C TYR A 351 -8.73 43.07 -36.90
N SER A 352 -9.81 42.33 -36.60
CA SER A 352 -10.03 41.77 -35.27
C SER A 352 -9.92 40.24 -35.25
N PHE A 353 -9.45 39.71 -34.13
CA PHE A 353 -9.52 38.30 -33.79
C PHE A 353 -9.97 38.12 -32.34
N ALA A 354 -10.47 36.93 -32.02
CA ALA A 354 -10.77 36.51 -30.66
C ALA A 354 -10.30 35.08 -30.44
N ARG A 355 -9.81 34.79 -29.23
CA ARG A 355 -9.40 33.45 -28.77
C ARG A 355 -10.10 33.14 -27.47
N ARG A 356 -10.64 31.92 -27.37
CA ARG A 356 -11.23 31.37 -26.15
C ARG A 356 -10.26 30.36 -25.57
N ILE A 357 -9.95 30.51 -24.29
CA ILE A 357 -8.92 29.71 -23.62
C ILE A 357 -9.52 29.20 -22.31
N THR A 358 -9.45 27.89 -22.12
CA THR A 358 -9.82 27.28 -20.85
C THR A 358 -8.74 27.60 -19.81
N VAL A 359 -9.14 28.07 -18.63
CA VAL A 359 -8.26 28.31 -17.50
C VAL A 359 -7.93 26.96 -16.86
N GLU A 360 -6.78 26.40 -17.20
CA GLU A 360 -6.34 25.07 -16.75
C GLU A 360 -5.40 25.11 -15.54
N GLN A 361 -5.03 26.31 -15.08
CA GLN A 361 -4.13 26.50 -13.95
C GLN A 361 -4.69 27.54 -12.98
N SER A 362 -4.43 27.35 -11.68
CA SER A 362 -4.93 28.19 -10.58
C SER A 362 -4.10 29.45 -10.32
N ARG A 363 -3.17 29.78 -11.22
CA ARG A 363 -2.29 30.95 -11.14
C ARG A 363 -2.46 31.81 -12.36
N ALA A 364 -2.19 33.11 -12.21
CA ALA A 364 -2.16 34.03 -13.34
C ALA A 364 -1.21 33.52 -14.43
N PHE A 365 -1.61 33.71 -15.68
CA PHE A 365 -0.84 33.29 -16.83
C PHE A 365 -0.97 34.28 -17.96
N SER A 366 -0.01 34.31 -18.86
CA SER A 366 0.01 35.30 -19.93
C SER A 366 -0.34 34.66 -21.28
N LEU A 367 -1.10 35.38 -22.09
CA LEU A 367 -1.23 35.11 -23.50
C LEU A 367 -0.39 36.12 -24.28
N LEU A 368 0.38 35.61 -25.23
CA LEU A 368 1.08 36.40 -26.22
C LEU A 368 0.36 36.28 -27.56
N ALA A 369 -0.02 37.40 -28.16
CA ALA A 369 -0.40 37.45 -29.56
C ALA A 369 0.73 38.08 -30.36
N ALA A 370 1.08 37.46 -31.49
CA ALA A 370 2.10 37.92 -32.41
C ALA A 370 1.52 38.02 -33.82
N VAL A 371 1.67 39.19 -34.44
CA VAL A 371 1.23 39.44 -35.81
C VAL A 371 2.44 39.84 -36.64
N SER A 372 2.63 39.19 -37.79
CA SER A 372 3.74 39.51 -38.69
C SER A 372 3.29 39.53 -40.15
N ALA A 373 4.05 40.22 -41.00
CA ALA A 373 3.84 40.26 -42.43
C ALA A 373 5.13 39.90 -43.18
N ALA A 374 5.03 39.27 -44.35
CA ALA A 374 6.17 38.72 -45.08
C ALA A 374 7.31 39.72 -45.38
N SER A 375 7.01 41.02 -45.46
CA SER A 375 7.96 42.12 -45.67
C SER A 375 8.13 43.07 -44.46
N GLY A 376 7.35 42.95 -43.36
CA GLY A 376 7.35 43.90 -42.23
C GLY A 376 7.63 43.33 -40.84
N SER A 377 7.86 44.21 -39.87
CA SER A 377 8.20 43.80 -38.50
C SER A 377 7.10 42.95 -37.90
N ALA A 378 7.47 41.91 -37.16
CA ALA A 378 6.54 41.25 -36.26
C ALA A 378 6.25 42.19 -35.09
N VAL A 379 4.99 42.27 -34.67
CA VAL A 379 4.56 42.97 -33.47
C VAL A 379 3.89 41.97 -32.57
N SER A 380 4.27 41.98 -31.30
CA SER A 380 3.68 41.11 -30.30
C SER A 380 3.19 41.93 -29.12
N GLU A 381 2.13 41.44 -28.49
CA GLU A 381 1.55 42.05 -27.31
C GLU A 381 1.14 40.94 -26.35
N ARG A 382 1.31 41.22 -25.06
CA ARG A 382 1.06 40.27 -23.99
C ARG A 382 -0.09 40.78 -23.14
N VAL A 383 -1.00 39.89 -22.81
CA VAL A 383 -2.04 40.13 -21.81
C VAL A 383 -1.93 39.11 -20.69
N GLU A 384 -1.93 39.58 -19.45
CA GLU A 384 -1.99 38.71 -18.28
C GLU A 384 -3.46 38.39 -17.97
N ILE A 385 -3.75 37.11 -17.75
CA ILE A 385 -5.04 36.59 -17.36
C ILE A 385 -4.95 36.29 -15.86
N PRO A 386 -5.54 37.15 -14.99
CA PRO A 386 -5.50 36.93 -13.55
C PRO A 386 -6.44 35.78 -13.18
N VAL A 387 -5.92 34.77 -12.48
CA VAL A 387 -6.71 33.63 -11.99
C VAL A 387 -6.78 33.67 -10.48
N ALA A 388 -8.00 33.58 -9.93
CA ALA A 388 -8.23 33.51 -8.51
C ALA A 388 -8.03 32.07 -7.97
N PRO A 389 -7.48 31.93 -6.75
CA PRO A 389 -7.21 30.61 -6.17
C PRO A 389 -8.45 29.95 -5.55
N ASP A 390 -9.56 30.66 -5.42
CA ASP A 390 -10.70 30.27 -4.56
C ASP A 390 -11.28 28.90 -4.92
N TYR A 391 -11.49 28.60 -6.21
CA TYR A 391 -11.99 27.28 -6.61
C TYR A 391 -10.97 26.18 -6.34
N GLY A 392 -9.67 26.45 -6.54
CA GLY A 392 -8.60 25.51 -6.20
C GLY A 392 -8.58 25.18 -4.71
N LEU A 393 -8.69 26.21 -3.86
CA LEU A 393 -8.78 26.06 -2.41
C LEU A 393 -10.05 25.30 -1.98
N ALA A 394 -11.17 25.48 -2.68
CA ALA A 394 -12.41 24.74 -2.40
C ALA A 394 -12.27 23.25 -2.74
N VAL A 395 -11.57 22.91 -3.83
CA VAL A 395 -11.24 21.52 -4.20
C VAL A 395 -10.28 20.89 -3.19
N GLU A 396 -9.27 21.63 -2.71
CA GLU A 396 -8.37 21.14 -1.64
C GLU A 396 -9.14 20.83 -0.36
N LYS A 397 -10.09 21.68 0.05
CA LYS A 397 -10.97 21.42 1.20
C LYS A 397 -11.89 20.21 1.00
N GLU A 398 -12.36 19.94 -0.22
CA GLU A 398 -13.10 18.71 -0.54
C GLU A 398 -12.22 17.47 -0.32
N ALA A 399 -10.96 17.53 -0.77
CA ALA A 399 -10.00 16.45 -0.61
C ALA A 399 -9.66 16.22 0.88
N GLU A 400 -9.53 17.28 1.67
CA GLU A 400 -9.35 17.19 3.12
C GLU A 400 -10.55 16.53 3.81
N ALA A 401 -11.78 16.96 3.48
CA ALA A 401 -13.01 16.35 4.01
C ALA A 401 -13.11 14.86 3.64
N LEU A 402 -12.74 14.50 2.41
CA LEU A 402 -12.66 13.11 1.96
C LEU A 402 -11.61 12.32 2.75
N GLN A 403 -10.43 12.90 2.96
CA GLN A 403 -9.37 12.25 3.73
C GLN A 403 -9.79 11.99 5.17
N LEU A 404 -10.53 12.91 5.80
CA LEU A 404 -11.11 12.72 7.14
C LEU A 404 -12.14 11.57 7.17
N SER A 405 -12.97 11.46 6.13
CA SER A 405 -13.91 10.33 5.99
C SER A 405 -13.16 9.00 5.88
N LEU A 406 -12.06 8.97 5.11
CA LEU A 406 -11.22 7.78 4.93
C LEU A 406 -10.33 7.46 6.15
N SER A 407 -10.02 8.44 7.01
CA SER A 407 -9.21 8.25 8.21
C SER A 407 -10.01 7.82 9.44
N CYS A 408 -11.30 7.51 9.26
CA CYS A 408 -12.23 7.09 10.32
C CYS A 408 -12.61 8.20 11.29
N ASP A 409 -12.62 9.44 10.84
CA ASP A 409 -13.21 10.56 11.56
C ASP A 409 -14.40 11.14 10.78
N PRO A 410 -15.51 10.38 10.65
CA PRO A 410 -16.64 10.83 9.85
C PRO A 410 -17.36 12.04 10.47
N LYS A 411 -17.18 12.31 11.77
CA LYS A 411 -17.73 13.50 12.42
C LYS A 411 -16.96 14.76 12.00
N ALA A 412 -15.63 14.71 11.97
CA ALA A 412 -14.83 15.80 11.41
C ALA A 412 -15.07 15.96 9.91
N ALA A 413 -15.22 14.86 9.17
CA ALA A 413 -15.55 14.89 7.75
C ALA A 413 -16.90 15.57 7.48
N GLU A 414 -17.95 15.24 8.24
CA GLU A 414 -19.27 15.87 8.11
C GLU A 414 -19.18 17.39 8.34
N ALA A 415 -18.46 17.82 9.38
CA ALA A 415 -18.24 19.24 9.67
C ALA A 415 -17.44 19.95 8.57
N ALA A 416 -16.41 19.29 8.02
CA ALA A 416 -15.60 19.81 6.92
C ALA A 416 -16.43 19.98 5.64
N TYR A 417 -17.27 19.00 5.27
CA TYR A 417 -18.19 19.12 4.14
C TYR A 417 -19.24 20.22 4.36
N ALA A 418 -19.79 20.38 5.58
CA ALA A 418 -20.70 21.46 5.88
C ALA A 418 -20.05 22.85 5.75
N ALA A 419 -18.79 22.98 6.18
CA ALA A 419 -18.01 24.21 6.00
C ALA A 419 -17.72 24.49 4.52
N LEU A 420 -17.41 23.45 3.73
CA LEU A 420 -17.23 23.56 2.29
C LEU A 420 -18.53 24.01 1.59
N GLU A 421 -19.67 23.40 1.92
CA GLU A 421 -20.98 23.78 1.39
C GLU A 421 -21.27 25.28 1.60
N ALA A 422 -21.01 25.80 2.80
CA ALA A 422 -21.20 27.21 3.12
C ALA A 422 -20.25 28.12 2.34
N LEU A 423 -18.99 27.71 2.16
CA LEU A 423 -17.99 28.44 1.40
C LEU A 423 -18.37 28.61 -0.07
N VAL A 424 -18.90 27.55 -0.69
CA VAL A 424 -19.14 27.51 -2.14
C VAL A 424 -20.54 27.96 -2.57
N ALA A 425 -21.47 28.16 -1.63
CA ALA A 425 -22.89 28.36 -1.91
C ALA A 425 -23.20 29.55 -2.83
N GLU A 426 -22.53 30.69 -2.65
CA GLU A 426 -22.75 31.88 -3.49
C GLU A 426 -22.14 31.70 -4.89
N ALA A 427 -20.92 31.16 -4.98
CA ALA A 427 -20.25 30.91 -6.25
C ALA A 427 -21.00 29.88 -7.11
N ALA A 428 -21.59 28.86 -6.48
CA ALA A 428 -22.41 27.83 -7.13
C ALA A 428 -23.66 28.36 -7.84
N LYS A 429 -24.15 29.57 -7.50
CA LYS A 429 -25.29 30.20 -8.20
C LYS A 429 -24.92 30.74 -9.58
N VAL A 430 -23.64 30.98 -9.82
CA VAL A 430 -23.14 31.70 -11.00
C VAL A 430 -22.22 30.83 -11.86
N LYS A 431 -21.43 29.95 -11.23
CA LYS A 431 -20.41 29.14 -11.89
C LYS A 431 -20.73 27.64 -11.80
N PRO A 432 -20.89 26.92 -12.93
CA PRO A 432 -21.26 25.50 -12.95
C PRO A 432 -20.31 24.59 -12.15
N GLN A 433 -19.01 24.86 -12.19
CA GLN A 433 -18.02 24.03 -11.49
C GLN A 433 -18.21 24.04 -9.96
N TYR A 434 -18.64 25.17 -9.38
CA TYR A 434 -18.97 25.25 -7.95
C TYR A 434 -20.28 24.56 -7.62
N GLN A 435 -21.22 24.52 -8.56
CA GLN A 435 -22.47 23.77 -8.40
C GLN A 435 -22.17 22.27 -8.32
N ASP A 436 -21.33 21.74 -9.22
CA ASP A 436 -20.90 20.35 -9.20
C ASP A 436 -20.18 20.01 -7.88
N LEU A 437 -19.27 20.88 -7.44
CA LEU A 437 -18.56 20.74 -6.16
C LEU A 437 -19.52 20.74 -4.96
N LEU A 438 -20.52 21.64 -4.95
CA LEU A 438 -21.55 21.70 -3.90
C LEU A 438 -22.37 20.41 -3.86
N GLU A 439 -22.75 19.85 -5.01
CA GLU A 439 -23.50 18.59 -5.08
C GLU A 439 -22.68 17.40 -4.58
N ARG A 440 -21.39 17.32 -4.93
CA ARG A 440 -20.48 16.29 -4.40
C ARG A 440 -20.30 16.44 -2.89
N SER A 441 -20.09 17.67 -2.41
CA SER A 441 -19.95 17.97 -0.98
C SER A 441 -21.18 17.52 -0.19
N ARG A 442 -22.40 17.78 -0.69
CA ARG A 442 -23.66 17.33 -0.07
C ARG A 442 -23.77 15.82 0.02
N LYS A 443 -23.36 15.10 -1.03
CA LYS A 443 -23.32 13.63 -1.02
C LYS A 443 -22.28 13.11 0.00
N GLY A 444 -21.09 13.71 0.01
CA GLY A 444 -20.03 13.40 0.96
C GLY A 444 -20.46 13.61 2.42
N ARG A 445 -21.12 14.74 2.70
CA ARG A 445 -21.70 15.05 4.01
C ARG A 445 -22.73 14.01 4.44
N ALA A 446 -23.68 13.67 3.57
CA ALA A 446 -24.72 12.69 3.87
C ALA A 446 -24.12 11.30 4.16
N GLN A 447 -23.09 10.90 3.40
CA GLN A 447 -22.36 9.66 3.65
C GLN A 447 -21.62 9.71 4.99
N ALA A 448 -20.90 10.80 5.27
CA ALA A 448 -20.20 10.99 6.54
C ALA A 448 -21.15 10.91 7.75
N ALA A 449 -22.32 11.54 7.67
CA ALA A 449 -23.35 11.44 8.71
C ALA A 449 -23.85 9.99 8.90
N ALA A 450 -24.07 9.24 7.80
CA ALA A 450 -24.44 7.83 7.87
C ALA A 450 -23.32 6.94 8.47
N ASP A 451 -22.06 7.30 8.22
CA ASP A 451 -20.89 6.61 8.80
C ASP A 451 -20.75 6.90 10.30
N VAL A 452 -21.06 8.13 10.76
CA VAL A 452 -21.15 8.45 12.20
C VAL A 452 -22.17 7.55 12.89
N GLU A 453 -23.39 7.45 12.35
CA GLU A 453 -24.42 6.58 12.92
C GLU A 453 -23.99 5.10 12.93
N SER A 454 -23.29 4.66 11.87
CA SER A 454 -22.81 3.28 11.74
C SER A 454 -21.70 2.97 12.73
N LEU A 455 -20.81 3.93 13.03
CA LEU A 455 -19.79 3.79 14.07
C LEU A 455 -20.40 3.68 15.47
N VAL A 456 -21.37 4.52 15.81
CA VAL A 456 -22.07 4.44 17.11
C VAL A 456 -22.72 3.06 17.28
N LYS A 457 -23.43 2.59 16.25
CA LYS A 457 -24.03 1.25 16.26
C LYS A 457 -22.98 0.13 16.37
N LEU A 458 -21.80 0.32 15.78
CA LEU A 458 -20.70 -0.64 15.88
C LEU A 458 -20.11 -0.67 17.29
N GLU A 459 -19.91 0.48 17.94
CA GLU A 459 -19.43 0.56 19.33
C GLU A 459 -20.40 -0.15 20.28
N GLU A 460 -21.71 0.13 20.17
CA GLU A 460 -22.74 -0.57 20.94
C GLU A 460 -22.73 -2.09 20.69
N ALA A 461 -22.55 -2.50 19.43
CA ALA A 461 -22.49 -3.91 19.05
C ALA A 461 -21.21 -4.61 19.54
N LEU A 462 -20.08 -3.91 19.59
CA LEU A 462 -18.80 -4.41 20.12
C LEU A 462 -18.89 -4.67 21.62
N ASP A 463 -19.48 -3.74 22.37
CA ASP A 463 -19.67 -3.93 23.81
C ASP A 463 -20.61 -5.09 24.10
N ALA A 464 -21.69 -5.23 23.32
CA ALA A 464 -22.59 -6.37 23.40
C ALA A 464 -21.90 -7.69 23.02
N SER A 465 -21.06 -7.73 21.98
CA SER A 465 -20.36 -8.95 21.55
C SER A 465 -19.29 -9.38 22.56
N ARG A 466 -18.60 -8.43 23.18
CA ARG A 466 -17.65 -8.70 24.29
C ARG A 466 -18.34 -9.32 25.48
N ALA A 467 -19.55 -8.86 25.81
CA ALA A 467 -20.34 -9.43 26.89
C ALA A 467 -20.74 -10.91 26.62
N ASP A 468 -21.12 -11.25 25.39
CA ASP A 468 -21.50 -12.62 25.01
C ASP A 468 -20.27 -13.57 24.89
N ALA A 469 -19.11 -13.03 24.55
CA ALA A 469 -17.83 -13.75 24.58
C ALA A 469 -17.25 -13.90 26.00
N SER A 470 -17.82 -13.21 27.00
CA SER A 470 -17.34 -13.26 28.39
C SER A 470 -17.69 -14.61 29.06
N PRO A 471 -16.76 -15.19 29.84
CA PRO A 471 -17.04 -16.33 30.71
C PRO A 471 -18.15 -16.08 31.75
N GLN A 472 -18.49 -14.81 32.02
CA GLN A 472 -19.40 -14.42 33.10
C GLN A 472 -20.88 -14.60 32.74
N GLN A 473 -21.25 -14.47 31.47
CA GLN A 473 -22.67 -14.51 31.05
C GLN A 473 -23.15 -15.88 30.57
N CYS A 474 -22.25 -16.77 30.14
CA CYS A 474 -22.56 -18.16 29.79
C CYS A 474 -23.56 -18.39 28.65
N ARG A 475 -23.74 -17.41 27.75
CA ARG A 475 -24.72 -17.50 26.66
C ARG A 475 -24.12 -18.06 25.37
N TYR A 476 -22.91 -17.63 25.02
CA TYR A 476 -22.18 -18.07 23.82
C TYR A 476 -23.00 -18.07 22.52
N GLU A 477 -23.69 -16.96 22.26
CA GLU A 477 -24.44 -16.75 21.00
C GLU A 477 -23.61 -15.94 20.00
N THR A 478 -23.52 -16.39 18.74
CA THR A 478 -22.75 -15.66 17.71
C THR A 478 -23.53 -14.53 17.04
N ALA A 479 -24.85 -14.46 17.22
CA ALA A 479 -25.72 -13.57 16.45
C ALA A 479 -25.32 -12.08 16.58
N ARG A 480 -24.95 -11.64 17.79
CA ARG A 480 -24.51 -10.25 18.03
C ARG A 480 -23.13 -9.98 17.46
N THR A 481 -22.20 -10.91 17.60
CA THR A 481 -20.87 -10.81 16.98
C THR A 481 -20.95 -10.80 15.45
N ASP A 482 -21.84 -11.60 14.86
CA ASP A 482 -22.10 -11.62 13.42
C ASP A 482 -22.70 -10.29 12.93
N ALA A 483 -23.61 -9.69 13.71
CA ALA A 483 -24.13 -8.35 13.44
C ALA A 483 -23.04 -7.27 13.51
N ALA A 484 -22.17 -7.31 14.52
CA ALA A 484 -21.02 -6.40 14.64
C ALA A 484 -20.04 -6.54 13.47
N ILE A 485 -19.76 -7.77 13.01
CA ILE A 485 -18.93 -8.02 11.81
C ILE A 485 -19.58 -7.42 10.57
N SER A 486 -20.91 -7.57 10.43
CA SER A 486 -21.64 -7.00 9.29
C SER A 486 -21.59 -5.46 9.28
N LEU A 487 -21.69 -4.82 10.46
CA LEU A 487 -21.57 -3.37 10.61
C LEU A 487 -20.14 -2.90 10.29
N ALA A 488 -19.12 -3.54 10.86
CA ALA A 488 -17.72 -3.20 10.61
C ALA A 488 -17.33 -3.30 9.13
N ARG A 489 -17.89 -4.26 8.39
CA ARG A 489 -17.65 -4.41 6.94
C ARG A 489 -18.29 -3.33 6.07
N LYS A 490 -19.29 -2.60 6.57
CA LYS A 490 -19.96 -1.52 5.84
C LYS A 490 -19.22 -0.19 5.97
N LEU A 491 -18.29 -0.07 6.91
CA LEU A 491 -17.49 1.12 7.11
C LEU A 491 -16.36 1.23 6.07
N PRO A 492 -15.83 2.45 5.85
CA PRO A 492 -14.68 2.65 4.96
C PRO A 492 -13.46 1.79 5.35
N PRO A 493 -12.63 1.38 4.37
CA PRO A 493 -11.39 0.66 4.62
C PRO A 493 -10.49 1.41 5.60
N GLY A 494 -10.07 0.75 6.68
CA GLY A 494 -9.29 1.38 7.76
C GLY A 494 -10.09 1.58 9.06
N CYS A 495 -11.43 1.59 8.99
CA CYS A 495 -12.33 1.68 10.15
C CYS A 495 -12.82 0.30 10.61
N ASP A 496 -12.44 -0.73 9.87
CA ASP A 496 -12.72 -2.14 10.07
C ASP A 496 -11.64 -2.85 10.93
N ARG A 497 -10.75 -2.09 11.58
CA ARG A 497 -9.66 -2.61 12.43
C ARG A 497 -10.13 -3.51 13.58
N VAL A 498 -11.40 -3.46 13.94
CA VAL A 498 -12.03 -4.31 14.96
C VAL A 498 -12.40 -5.71 14.45
N LEU A 499 -12.35 -5.96 13.13
CA LEU A 499 -12.70 -7.24 12.53
C LEU A 499 -11.88 -8.43 13.06
N PRO A 500 -10.54 -8.36 13.23
CA PRO A 500 -9.77 -9.46 13.80
C PRO A 500 -10.21 -9.81 15.22
N GLU A 501 -10.52 -8.81 16.05
CA GLU A 501 -11.04 -9.03 17.41
C GLU A 501 -12.41 -9.74 17.34
N LEU A 502 -13.33 -9.24 16.51
CA LEU A 502 -14.66 -9.83 16.33
C LEU A 502 -14.62 -11.27 15.79
N PHE A 503 -13.72 -11.58 14.84
CA PHE A 503 -13.55 -12.95 14.35
C PHE A 503 -12.99 -13.88 15.43
N SER A 504 -12.05 -13.40 16.24
CA SER A 504 -11.52 -14.16 17.40
C SER A 504 -12.61 -14.42 18.43
N GLN A 505 -13.41 -13.41 18.77
CA GLN A 505 -14.56 -13.54 19.67
C GLN A 505 -15.57 -14.56 19.13
N ARG A 506 -15.93 -14.48 17.84
CA ARG A 506 -16.85 -15.43 17.20
C ARG A 506 -16.32 -16.87 17.28
N ALA A 507 -15.04 -17.08 17.00
CA ALA A 507 -14.43 -18.41 17.08
C ALA A 507 -14.43 -18.95 18.52
N ALA A 508 -14.14 -18.11 19.51
CA ALA A 508 -14.19 -18.48 20.92
C ALA A 508 -15.61 -18.85 21.37
N VAL A 509 -16.60 -18.04 21.01
CA VAL A 509 -18.03 -18.27 21.30
C VAL A 509 -18.50 -19.59 20.69
N SER A 510 -18.27 -19.81 19.39
CA SER A 510 -18.68 -21.04 18.70
C SER A 510 -18.05 -22.30 19.30
N ARG A 511 -16.76 -22.23 19.65
CA ARG A 511 -16.05 -23.35 20.28
C ARG A 511 -16.64 -23.69 21.64
N ARG A 512 -16.82 -22.71 22.52
CA ARG A 512 -17.40 -22.91 23.86
C ARG A 512 -18.81 -23.48 23.79
N ALA A 513 -19.64 -22.99 22.86
CA ALA A 513 -20.98 -23.53 22.64
C ALA A 513 -20.94 -25.01 22.21
N ALA A 514 -20.03 -25.36 21.28
CA ALA A 514 -19.85 -26.75 20.84
C ALA A 514 -19.35 -27.65 21.98
N ASP A 515 -18.40 -27.18 22.78
CA ASP A 515 -17.84 -27.89 23.93
C ASP A 515 -18.91 -28.17 24.99
N GLN A 516 -19.77 -27.20 25.28
CA GLN A 516 -20.90 -27.37 26.21
C GLN A 516 -21.91 -28.40 25.70
N VAL A 517 -22.29 -28.34 24.42
CA VAL A 517 -23.23 -29.30 23.80
C VAL A 517 -22.65 -30.71 23.84
N TRP A 518 -21.37 -30.85 23.49
CA TRP A 518 -20.69 -32.13 23.48
C TRP A 518 -20.56 -32.72 24.89
N PHE A 519 -20.18 -31.90 25.88
CA PHE A 519 -20.10 -32.31 27.28
C PHE A 519 -21.44 -32.83 27.80
N LEU A 520 -22.53 -32.09 27.58
CA LEU A 520 -23.87 -32.50 28.04
C LEU A 520 -24.31 -33.83 27.41
N LYS A 521 -24.05 -34.00 26.11
CA LYS A 521 -24.32 -35.24 25.40
C LYS A 521 -23.50 -36.41 25.97
N ALA A 522 -22.19 -36.25 26.09
CA ALA A 522 -21.29 -37.30 26.60
C ALA A 522 -21.59 -37.67 28.06
N SER A 523 -21.92 -36.69 28.92
CA SER A 523 -22.35 -36.95 30.30
C SER A 523 -23.69 -37.70 30.38
N SER A 524 -24.62 -37.42 29.46
CA SER A 524 -25.87 -38.20 29.36
C SER A 524 -25.61 -39.65 28.90
N GLU A 525 -24.72 -39.86 27.93
CA GLU A 525 -24.30 -41.19 27.46
C GLU A 525 -23.62 -41.98 28.57
N ALA A 526 -22.74 -41.34 29.36
CA ALA A 526 -22.07 -41.98 30.49
C ALA A 526 -23.07 -42.46 31.56
N ARG A 527 -24.10 -41.66 31.87
CA ARG A 527 -25.20 -42.07 32.76
C ARG A 527 -25.97 -43.27 32.20
N ALA A 528 -26.26 -43.28 30.90
CA ALA A 528 -26.93 -44.40 30.25
C ALA A 528 -26.09 -45.68 30.34
N ARG A 529 -24.78 -45.59 30.12
CA ARG A 529 -23.82 -46.70 30.27
C ARG A 529 -23.79 -47.23 31.71
N ARG A 530 -23.74 -46.34 32.72
CA ARG A 530 -23.83 -46.73 34.14
C ARG A 530 -25.12 -47.49 34.43
N ARG A 531 -26.27 -47.02 33.92
CA ARG A 531 -27.57 -47.71 34.08
C ARG A 531 -27.64 -49.06 33.39
N ALA A 532 -26.92 -49.22 32.27
CA ALA A 532 -26.77 -50.49 31.57
C ALA A 532 -25.70 -51.41 32.19
N CYS A 533 -25.11 -51.01 33.33
CA CYS A 533 -24.09 -51.77 34.05
C CYS A 533 -22.77 -51.96 33.30
N ASP A 534 -22.51 -51.12 32.29
CA ASP A 534 -21.23 -51.01 31.60
C ASP A 534 -20.40 -49.90 32.26
N LEU A 535 -19.86 -50.23 33.43
CA LEU A 535 -19.19 -49.29 34.33
C LEU A 535 -17.88 -48.73 33.74
N GLN A 536 -17.14 -49.55 32.98
CA GLN A 536 -15.89 -49.11 32.38
C GLN A 536 -16.13 -48.10 31.25
N ALA A 537 -17.08 -48.37 30.35
CA ALA A 537 -17.46 -47.40 29.32
C ALA A 537 -18.07 -46.13 29.92
N ALA A 538 -18.80 -46.23 31.04
CA ALA A 538 -19.30 -45.05 31.75
C ALA A 538 -18.17 -44.17 32.30
N ALA A 539 -17.15 -44.77 32.91
CA ALA A 539 -15.99 -44.05 33.44
C ALA A 539 -15.18 -43.37 32.33
N GLU A 540 -14.93 -44.07 31.23
CA GLU A 540 -14.24 -43.51 30.06
C GLU A 540 -15.02 -42.33 29.49
N ARG A 541 -16.35 -42.46 29.37
CA ARG A 541 -17.18 -41.42 28.76
C ARG A 541 -17.32 -40.18 29.63
N TRP A 542 -17.42 -40.33 30.96
CA TRP A 542 -17.35 -39.18 31.87
C TRP A 542 -15.99 -38.49 31.83
N THR A 543 -14.90 -39.26 31.80
CA THR A 543 -13.53 -38.71 31.72
C THR A 543 -13.35 -37.89 30.45
N GLN A 544 -13.76 -38.44 29.30
CA GLN A 544 -13.77 -37.72 28.02
C GLN A 544 -14.64 -36.47 28.08
N SER A 545 -15.84 -36.56 28.67
CA SER A 545 -16.74 -35.40 28.81
C SER A 545 -16.08 -34.26 29.57
N LEU A 546 -15.47 -34.56 30.72
CA LEU A 546 -14.88 -33.56 31.61
C LEU A 546 -13.62 -32.93 31.01
N SER A 547 -12.82 -33.67 30.25
CA SER A 547 -11.59 -33.13 29.65
C SER A 547 -11.86 -31.98 28.68
N VAL A 548 -12.99 -31.99 27.95
CA VAL A 548 -13.36 -30.91 27.02
C VAL A 548 -13.62 -29.59 27.74
N LEU A 549 -14.24 -29.63 28.93
CA LEU A 549 -14.45 -28.42 29.75
C LEU A 549 -13.18 -27.91 30.42
N GLU A 550 -12.12 -28.71 30.46
CA GLU A 550 -10.84 -28.34 31.06
C GLU A 550 -9.88 -27.70 30.06
N THR A 551 -10.06 -27.98 28.77
CA THR A 551 -9.35 -27.30 27.68
C THR A 551 -9.74 -25.82 27.59
N ASP A 552 -11.00 -25.49 27.88
CA ASP A 552 -11.46 -24.11 28.06
C ASP A 552 -12.31 -23.99 29.34
N PRO A 553 -11.71 -23.63 30.49
CA PRO A 553 -12.43 -23.49 31.76
C PRO A 553 -13.59 -22.50 31.70
N ALA A 554 -13.58 -21.56 30.76
CA ALA A 554 -14.71 -20.64 30.59
C ALA A 554 -15.98 -21.39 30.17
N ALA A 555 -15.89 -22.48 29.41
CA ALA A 555 -17.05 -23.29 29.00
C ALA A 555 -17.76 -23.96 30.20
N ARG A 556 -17.09 -24.11 31.34
CA ARG A 556 -17.65 -24.64 32.59
C ARG A 556 -18.42 -23.55 33.35
N CYS A 557 -19.61 -23.20 32.89
CA CYS A 557 -20.35 -22.11 33.50
C CYS A 557 -21.88 -22.27 33.34
N GLY A 558 -22.68 -21.63 34.21
CA GLY A 558 -24.13 -21.86 34.26
C GLY A 558 -24.49 -23.34 34.49
N LYS A 559 -25.42 -23.88 33.68
CA LYS A 559 -25.91 -25.26 33.81
C LYS A 559 -24.84 -26.33 33.58
N THR A 560 -23.84 -26.09 32.74
CA THR A 560 -22.76 -27.06 32.52
C THR A 560 -21.83 -27.16 33.73
N ALA A 561 -21.67 -26.11 34.53
CA ALA A 561 -20.87 -26.19 35.76
C ALA A 561 -21.52 -27.11 36.81
N GLU A 562 -22.86 -27.04 36.96
CA GLU A 562 -23.62 -27.94 37.82
C GLU A 562 -23.53 -29.39 37.34
N GLU A 563 -23.72 -29.60 36.04
CA GLU A 563 -23.65 -30.94 35.44
C GLU A 563 -22.24 -31.52 35.47
N ALA A 564 -21.20 -30.68 35.36
CA ALA A 564 -19.80 -31.08 35.55
C ALA A 564 -19.55 -31.61 36.96
N ARG A 565 -20.10 -30.97 38.01
CA ARG A 565 -20.01 -31.49 39.38
C ARG A 565 -20.68 -32.86 39.50
N ARG A 566 -21.87 -33.04 38.91
CA ARG A 566 -22.56 -34.34 38.90
C ARG A 566 -21.76 -35.41 38.14
N ALA A 567 -21.10 -35.04 37.05
CA ALA A 567 -20.24 -35.94 36.29
C ALA A 567 -18.98 -36.32 37.09
N GLU A 568 -18.35 -35.38 37.81
CA GLU A 568 -17.23 -35.63 38.72
C GLU A 568 -17.63 -36.63 39.83
N ASP A 569 -18.78 -36.41 40.47
CA ASP A 569 -19.32 -37.30 41.51
C ASP A 569 -19.65 -38.69 40.94
N GLY A 570 -20.29 -38.74 39.77
CA GLY A 570 -20.64 -39.97 39.07
C GLY A 570 -19.43 -40.80 38.66
N LEU A 571 -18.39 -40.14 38.14
CA LEU A 571 -17.11 -40.77 37.78
C LEU A 571 -16.42 -41.33 39.02
N ALA A 572 -16.35 -40.57 40.11
CA ALA A 572 -15.75 -41.01 41.36
C ALA A 572 -16.48 -42.25 41.93
N ALA A 573 -17.81 -42.28 41.87
CA ALA A 573 -18.59 -43.43 42.31
C ALA A 573 -18.32 -44.69 41.47
N VAL A 574 -18.27 -44.56 40.14
CA VAL A 574 -18.01 -45.70 39.24
C VAL A 574 -16.60 -46.23 39.37
N LEU A 575 -15.59 -45.36 39.46
CA LEU A 575 -14.21 -45.81 39.66
C LEU A 575 -14.01 -46.49 41.01
N ARG A 576 -14.68 -46.01 42.08
CA ARG A 576 -14.74 -46.73 43.35
C ARG A 576 -15.32 -48.13 43.15
N SER A 577 -16.44 -48.28 42.44
CA SER A 577 -17.02 -49.62 42.19
C SER A 577 -16.09 -50.52 41.37
N LEU A 578 -15.46 -50.01 40.31
CA LEU A 578 -14.57 -50.78 39.45
C LEU A 578 -13.37 -51.35 40.22
N ALA A 579 -12.74 -50.54 41.09
CA ALA A 579 -11.59 -50.95 41.89
C ALA A 579 -11.87 -52.13 42.82
N TRP A 580 -13.13 -52.33 43.23
CA TRP A 580 -13.52 -53.46 44.08
C TRP A 580 -13.84 -54.74 43.31
N THR A 581 -13.95 -54.70 41.97
CA THR A 581 -14.36 -55.86 41.16
C THR A 581 -13.46 -57.07 41.39
N GLU A 582 -12.16 -56.92 41.14
CA GLU A 582 -11.20 -58.02 41.26
C GLU A 582 -11.04 -58.50 42.71
N VAL A 583 -11.10 -57.57 43.67
CA VAL A 583 -10.99 -57.89 45.10
C VAL A 583 -12.18 -58.72 45.56
N LEU A 584 -13.40 -58.34 45.14
CA LEU A 584 -14.62 -59.05 45.48
C LEU A 584 -14.71 -60.40 44.77
N ASP A 585 -14.37 -60.47 43.47
CA ASP A 585 -14.38 -61.73 42.72
C ASP A 585 -13.38 -62.73 43.32
N LYS A 586 -12.16 -62.28 43.66
CA LYS A 586 -11.16 -63.11 44.33
C LYS A 586 -11.62 -63.59 45.72
N ALA A 587 -12.29 -62.74 46.50
CA ALA A 587 -12.84 -63.13 47.80
C ALA A 587 -13.96 -64.18 47.65
N LEU A 588 -14.80 -64.06 46.61
CA LEU A 588 -15.84 -65.04 46.30
C LEU A 588 -15.25 -66.37 45.77
N ASP A 589 -14.18 -66.32 44.98
CA ASP A 589 -13.46 -67.51 44.52
C ASP A 589 -12.79 -68.26 45.69
N GLN A 590 -12.15 -67.52 46.60
CA GLN A 590 -11.56 -68.08 47.82
C GLN A 590 -12.61 -68.74 48.73
N ALA A 591 -13.78 -68.11 48.86
CA ALA A 591 -14.89 -68.66 49.59
C ALA A 591 -15.45 -69.95 48.97
N GLU A 592 -15.54 -70.00 47.64
CA GLU A 592 -16.00 -71.18 46.91
C GLU A 592 -15.02 -72.35 47.05
N ALA A 593 -13.71 -72.07 47.03
CA ALA A 593 -12.65 -73.06 47.23
C ALA A 593 -12.53 -73.56 48.68
N ALA A 594 -13.07 -72.85 49.67
CA ALA A 594 -12.99 -73.23 51.08
C ALA A 594 -13.92 -74.41 51.38
N THR A 595 -13.39 -75.50 51.94
CA THR A 595 -14.14 -76.70 52.34
C THR A 595 -14.69 -76.64 53.77
N VAL A 596 -14.14 -75.73 54.59
CA VAL A 596 -14.55 -75.53 55.99
C VAL A 596 -15.55 -74.37 56.08
N PRO A 597 -16.76 -74.56 56.63
CA PRO A 597 -17.79 -73.51 56.70
C PRO A 597 -17.32 -72.19 57.33
N ALA A 598 -16.55 -72.26 58.42
CA ALA A 598 -16.01 -71.07 59.09
C ALA A 598 -15.09 -70.22 58.18
N LYS A 599 -14.20 -70.87 57.40
CA LYS A 599 -13.30 -70.19 56.46
C LYS A 599 -14.03 -69.62 55.24
N ARG A 600 -15.13 -70.26 54.82
CA ARG A 600 -16.01 -69.72 53.78
C ARG A 600 -16.70 -68.45 54.26
N LEU A 601 -17.26 -68.44 55.48
CA LEU A 601 -17.90 -67.26 56.05
C LEU A 601 -16.93 -66.09 56.27
N GLU A 602 -15.71 -66.38 56.68
CA GLU A 602 -14.64 -65.37 56.87
C GLU A 602 -14.36 -64.58 55.58
N ALA A 603 -14.37 -65.25 54.42
CA ALA A 603 -14.18 -64.60 53.12
C ALA A 603 -15.46 -63.94 52.54
N VAL A 604 -16.64 -64.53 52.76
CA VAL A 604 -17.90 -64.06 52.15
C VAL A 604 -18.52 -62.86 52.88
N ARG A 605 -18.49 -62.84 54.22
CA ARG A 605 -19.16 -61.78 55.00
C ARG A 605 -18.67 -60.37 54.64
N PRO A 606 -17.36 -60.09 54.57
CA PRO A 606 -16.88 -58.76 54.16
C PRO A 606 -17.25 -58.42 52.72
N ALA A 607 -17.23 -59.41 51.81
CA ALA A 607 -17.63 -59.23 50.42
C ALA A 607 -19.12 -58.89 50.27
N LEU A 608 -20.00 -59.54 51.05
CA LEU A 608 -21.44 -59.25 51.08
C LEU A 608 -21.74 -57.84 51.59
N ALA A 609 -21.13 -57.44 52.72
CA ALA A 609 -21.30 -56.10 53.28
C ALA A 609 -20.85 -55.02 52.28
N ARG A 610 -19.72 -55.27 51.60
CA ARG A 610 -19.21 -54.33 50.61
C ARG A 610 -20.09 -54.25 49.37
N LEU A 611 -20.50 -55.38 48.79
CA LEU A 611 -21.41 -55.44 47.63
C LEU A 611 -22.74 -54.73 47.92
N ALA A 612 -23.25 -54.84 49.15
CA ALA A 612 -24.47 -54.15 49.58
C ALA A 612 -24.29 -52.62 49.72
N SER A 613 -23.08 -52.16 50.06
CA SER A 613 -22.76 -50.73 50.24
C SER A 613 -22.47 -49.96 48.93
N LEU A 614 -22.30 -50.65 47.80
CA LEU A 614 -22.02 -50.03 46.51
C LEU A 614 -23.29 -49.38 45.93
N GLU A 615 -23.17 -48.14 45.43
CA GLU A 615 -24.29 -47.41 44.81
C GLU A 615 -24.85 -48.11 43.57
N ASP A 616 -24.04 -48.93 42.90
CA ASP A 616 -24.35 -49.71 41.71
C ASP A 616 -24.58 -51.20 42.03
N ARG A 617 -25.02 -51.53 43.26
CA ARG A 617 -25.36 -52.91 43.69
C ARG A 617 -26.22 -53.68 42.70
N GLU A 618 -27.08 -53.00 41.95
CA GLU A 618 -27.94 -53.61 40.94
C GLU A 618 -27.15 -54.16 39.75
N CYS A 619 -26.01 -53.58 39.43
CA CYS A 619 -25.08 -54.07 38.40
C CYS A 619 -24.24 -55.26 38.86
N ARG A 620 -24.26 -55.55 40.16
CA ARG A 620 -23.54 -56.66 40.79
C ARG A 620 -24.49 -57.76 41.27
N ARG A 621 -25.71 -57.83 40.73
CA ARG A 621 -26.74 -58.81 41.15
C ARG A 621 -26.23 -60.26 41.14
N GLU A 622 -25.48 -60.67 40.11
CA GLU A 622 -24.94 -62.03 40.03
C GLU A 622 -23.85 -62.30 41.09
N ALA A 623 -22.92 -61.35 41.30
CA ALA A 623 -21.91 -61.46 42.35
C ALA A 623 -22.56 -61.50 43.75
N LEU A 624 -23.59 -60.68 43.97
CA LEU A 624 -24.35 -60.62 45.21
C LEU A 624 -25.17 -61.91 45.43
N LYS A 625 -25.74 -62.50 44.36
CA LYS A 625 -26.39 -63.81 44.40
C LYS A 625 -25.40 -64.94 44.69
N ARG A 626 -24.23 -64.93 44.05
CA ARG A 626 -23.13 -65.87 44.29
C ARG A 626 -22.66 -65.79 45.75
N ALA A 627 -22.44 -64.59 46.25
CA ALA A 627 -22.05 -64.33 47.63
C ALA A 627 -23.10 -64.83 48.64
N ARG A 628 -24.39 -64.53 48.42
CA ARG A 628 -25.49 -65.02 49.27
C ARG A 628 -25.59 -66.55 49.27
N ARG A 629 -25.42 -67.19 48.11
CA ARG A 629 -25.41 -68.66 48.00
C ARG A 629 -24.26 -69.27 48.81
N LEU A 630 -23.06 -68.70 48.71
CA LEU A 630 -21.89 -69.19 49.45
C LEU A 630 -22.06 -69.00 50.97
N ALA A 631 -22.70 -67.92 51.42
CA ALA A 631 -23.05 -67.70 52.83
C ALA A 631 -24.07 -68.74 53.33
N ALA A 632 -25.16 -68.96 52.58
CA ALA A 632 -26.18 -69.95 52.94
C ALA A 632 -25.62 -71.38 53.02
N GLN A 633 -24.71 -71.75 52.10
CA GLN A 633 -24.03 -73.06 52.13
C GLN A 633 -23.12 -73.27 53.35
N ALA A 634 -22.75 -72.20 54.05
CA ALA A 634 -21.93 -72.27 55.26
C ALA A 634 -22.77 -72.20 56.56
N GLY A 635 -24.11 -72.26 56.46
CA GLY A 635 -25.01 -72.35 57.61
C GLY A 635 -25.40 -71.02 58.24
N GLU A 636 -25.31 -69.91 57.50
CA GLU A 636 -25.75 -68.59 57.95
C GLU A 636 -27.10 -68.21 57.29
N ASP A 637 -28.14 -68.00 58.11
CA ASP A 637 -29.43 -67.47 57.66
C ASP A 637 -29.32 -65.97 57.35
N GLU A 638 -30.10 -65.52 56.36
CA GLU A 638 -29.98 -64.29 55.56
C GLU A 638 -29.96 -62.91 56.29
N THR A 639 -29.71 -62.82 57.59
CA THR A 639 -29.87 -61.56 58.33
C THR A 639 -28.61 -61.04 58.98
N GLY A 640 -28.12 -59.91 58.46
CA GLY A 640 -27.45 -58.88 59.24
C GLY A 640 -26.14 -58.38 58.61
N PRO A 641 -25.94 -57.06 58.48
CA PRO A 641 -24.63 -56.52 58.12
C PRO A 641 -23.68 -56.81 59.29
N ALA A 642 -22.72 -57.72 59.09
CA ALA A 642 -21.56 -57.75 59.96
C ALA A 642 -20.69 -56.55 59.59
N ASP A 643 -20.44 -55.66 60.55
CA ASP A 643 -19.35 -54.69 60.49
C ASP A 643 -18.04 -55.47 60.43
N ALA A 644 -17.63 -55.80 59.21
CA ALA A 644 -16.29 -56.27 58.93
C ALA A 644 -15.42 -55.05 58.64
N ASP A 645 -14.41 -54.84 59.50
CA ASP A 645 -13.27 -53.97 59.23
C ASP A 645 -12.52 -54.49 58.00
N LEU A 646 -13.01 -54.12 56.82
CA LEU A 646 -12.19 -54.12 55.61
C LEU A 646 -11.15 -52.98 55.76
N PRO A 647 -9.91 -53.17 55.28
CA PRO A 647 -8.85 -52.19 55.43
C PRO A 647 -9.33 -50.80 54.99
N ARG A 648 -9.28 -49.86 55.93
CA ARG A 648 -9.58 -48.45 55.68
C ARG A 648 -8.55 -47.85 54.74
N GLU A 649 -9.08 -47.08 53.79
CA GLU A 649 -8.41 -46.05 52.99
C GLU A 649 -7.45 -46.49 51.88
N ALA A 650 -8.00 -46.68 50.68
CA ALA A 650 -7.55 -45.83 49.59
C ALA A 650 -8.40 -44.55 49.66
N THR A 651 -7.85 -43.51 50.28
CA THR A 651 -8.48 -42.19 50.45
C THR A 651 -9.13 -41.75 49.13
N LEU A 652 -10.28 -41.09 49.23
CA LEU A 652 -10.90 -40.40 48.09
C LEU A 652 -9.88 -39.57 47.31
N THR A 653 -8.84 -39.06 47.99
CA THR A 653 -7.65 -38.40 47.43
C THR A 653 -6.75 -39.29 46.55
N ALA A 654 -6.57 -40.58 46.90
CA ALA A 654 -5.86 -41.56 46.08
C ALA A 654 -6.68 -41.95 44.84
N ALA A 655 -8.00 -42.14 44.99
CA ALA A 655 -8.90 -42.38 43.86
C ALA A 655 -9.00 -41.15 42.93
N LEU A 656 -9.14 -39.94 43.48
CA LEU A 656 -9.08 -38.67 42.73
C LEU A 656 -7.69 -38.43 42.12
N GLY A 657 -6.62 -38.89 42.77
CA GLY A 657 -5.25 -38.88 42.26
C GLY A 657 -5.02 -39.89 41.13
N GLU A 658 -5.69 -41.05 41.14
CA GLU A 658 -5.72 -42.00 40.03
C GLU A 658 -6.62 -41.51 38.89
N VAL A 659 -7.74 -40.84 39.18
CA VAL A 659 -8.54 -40.12 38.16
C VAL A 659 -7.70 -39.06 37.49
N ARG A 660 -6.96 -38.24 38.25
CA ARG A 660 -6.02 -37.24 37.71
C ARG A 660 -4.91 -37.87 36.89
N ARG A 661 -4.34 -39.01 37.32
CA ARG A 661 -3.29 -39.74 36.57
C ARG A 661 -3.80 -40.49 35.35
N ALA A 662 -5.00 -41.07 35.40
CA ALA A 662 -5.69 -41.67 34.26
C ALA A 662 -6.08 -40.60 33.24
N ARG A 663 -6.53 -39.44 33.72
CA ARG A 663 -6.73 -38.22 32.95
C ARG A 663 -5.44 -37.72 32.29
N SER A 664 -4.32 -37.65 33.01
CA SER A 664 -3.01 -37.29 32.41
C SER A 664 -2.59 -38.28 31.33
N ARG A 665 -2.75 -39.59 31.55
CA ARG A 665 -2.43 -40.64 30.55
C ARG A 665 -3.31 -40.58 29.30
N LEU A 666 -4.59 -40.22 29.47
CA LEU A 666 -5.53 -40.01 28.36
C LEU A 666 -5.26 -38.72 27.61
N LEU A 667 -4.84 -37.65 28.29
CA LEU A 667 -4.43 -36.39 27.65
C LEU A 667 -3.11 -36.56 26.87
N GLU A 668 -2.14 -37.32 27.39
CA GLU A 668 -0.90 -37.65 26.68
C GLU A 668 -1.16 -38.48 25.41
N THR A 669 -2.16 -39.37 25.41
CA THR A 669 -2.55 -40.12 24.20
C THR A 669 -3.38 -39.27 23.23
N TYR A 670 -4.10 -38.26 23.72
CA TYR A 670 -4.82 -37.30 22.88
C TYR A 670 -3.90 -36.26 22.23
N ASP A 671 -2.86 -35.77 22.93
CA ASP A 671 -1.85 -34.86 22.36
C ASP A 671 -0.99 -35.51 21.27
N VAL A 672 -0.76 -36.83 21.36
CA VAL A 672 -0.07 -37.60 20.30
C VAL A 672 -0.95 -37.81 19.07
N SER A 673 -2.28 -37.77 19.21
CA SER A 673 -3.23 -37.86 18.09
C SER A 673 -3.71 -36.49 17.56
N ALA A 674 -3.42 -35.41 18.29
CA ALA A 674 -3.62 -34.02 17.87
C ALA A 674 -2.38 -33.37 17.23
N GLN A 675 -1.23 -34.06 17.18
CA GLN A 675 -0.19 -33.70 16.22
C GLN A 675 -0.75 -33.89 14.80
N PRO A 676 -0.64 -32.89 13.91
CA PRO A 676 -1.03 -33.09 12.53
C PRO A 676 -0.17 -34.24 11.98
N ALA A 677 -0.79 -35.35 11.61
CA ALA A 677 -0.17 -36.29 10.70
C ALA A 677 0.40 -35.46 9.55
N ALA A 678 1.71 -35.54 9.34
CA ALA A 678 2.34 -34.99 8.15
C ALA A 678 1.45 -35.35 6.97
N ALA A 679 1.02 -34.34 6.22
CA ALA A 679 0.09 -34.50 5.12
C ALA A 679 0.52 -35.71 4.27
N PRO A 680 -0.34 -36.72 4.06
CA PRO A 680 -0.06 -37.70 3.04
C PRO A 680 0.10 -36.94 1.72
N ALA A 681 1.21 -37.19 1.02
CA ALA A 681 1.44 -36.66 -0.30
C ALA A 681 0.19 -36.86 -1.15
N SER A 682 -0.28 -35.77 -1.77
CA SER A 682 -1.43 -35.78 -2.66
C SER A 682 -1.32 -36.92 -3.67
N PRO A 683 -2.36 -37.75 -3.86
CA PRO A 683 -2.39 -38.67 -4.99
C PRO A 683 -2.35 -37.88 -6.29
N THR A 684 -1.40 -38.24 -7.16
CA THR A 684 -1.27 -37.80 -8.54
C THR A 684 -2.63 -37.93 -9.25
N PRO A 685 -3.13 -36.88 -9.95
CA PRO A 685 -4.34 -37.01 -10.74
C PRO A 685 -4.12 -37.98 -11.91
N ALA A 686 -5.04 -38.93 -12.07
CA ALA A 686 -5.12 -39.78 -13.24
C ALA A 686 -5.42 -38.93 -14.51
N PRO A 687 -4.92 -39.33 -15.69
CA PRO A 687 -5.06 -38.56 -16.92
C PRO A 687 -6.52 -38.50 -17.39
N GLU A 688 -7.04 -37.30 -17.58
CA GLU A 688 -8.35 -37.06 -18.19
C GLU A 688 -8.40 -37.57 -19.64
N ALA A 689 -9.44 -38.34 -19.93
CA ALA A 689 -9.76 -38.85 -21.25
C ALA A 689 -10.20 -37.72 -22.19
N LYS A 690 -9.58 -37.69 -23.37
CA LYS A 690 -9.88 -36.81 -24.50
C LYS A 690 -11.38 -36.82 -24.87
N PRO A 691 -12.02 -35.65 -25.06
CA PRO A 691 -13.27 -35.57 -25.81
C PRO A 691 -13.00 -35.80 -27.30
N LYS A 692 -13.75 -36.71 -27.92
CA LYS A 692 -13.76 -36.91 -29.37
C LYS A 692 -14.26 -35.65 -30.07
N SER A 693 -13.44 -35.08 -30.95
CA SER A 693 -13.84 -34.04 -31.90
C SER A 693 -14.77 -34.63 -32.97
N ALA A 694 -16.01 -34.14 -33.01
CA ALA A 694 -16.89 -34.31 -34.15
C ALA A 694 -16.65 -33.15 -35.13
N ALA A 695 -16.12 -33.48 -36.29
CA ALA A 695 -15.95 -32.55 -37.40
C ALA A 695 -17.32 -32.08 -37.93
N LYS A 696 -17.54 -30.76 -38.00
CA LYS A 696 -18.54 -30.15 -38.86
C LYS A 696 -17.91 -29.01 -39.66
N LYS A 697 -17.96 -29.17 -40.98
CA LYS A 697 -17.40 -28.33 -42.03
C LYS A 697 -17.91 -26.88 -41.96
N GLN A 698 -17.01 -25.91 -42.05
CA GLN A 698 -17.31 -24.55 -42.49
C GLN A 698 -17.36 -24.49 -44.03
N PRO A 699 -18.32 -23.76 -44.64
CA PRO A 699 -18.19 -23.24 -46.00
C PRO A 699 -17.49 -21.86 -46.02
N PRO A 700 -16.81 -21.50 -47.12
CA PRO A 700 -15.91 -20.35 -47.18
C PRO A 700 -16.63 -19.01 -47.38
N ALA A 701 -16.06 -17.96 -46.78
CA ALA A 701 -16.44 -16.57 -46.98
C ALA A 701 -16.05 -16.07 -48.38
N LYS A 702 -17.02 -15.49 -49.08
CA LYS A 702 -16.85 -14.75 -50.35
C LYS A 702 -16.07 -13.45 -50.10
N LYS A 703 -15.10 -13.20 -50.98
CA LYS A 703 -14.48 -11.89 -51.20
C LYS A 703 -15.52 -10.89 -51.72
N ALA A 704 -15.51 -9.67 -51.18
CA ALA A 704 -16.07 -8.50 -51.85
C ALA A 704 -15.05 -7.96 -52.88
N PRO A 705 -15.49 -7.49 -54.06
CA PRO A 705 -14.61 -6.82 -55.02
C PRO A 705 -14.51 -5.31 -54.75
N ARG A 706 -13.49 -4.73 -55.39
CA ARG A 706 -13.10 -3.31 -55.43
C ARG A 706 -14.24 -2.33 -55.65
#